data_AF-A0A356U0T0-F1
#
_entry.id   AF-A0A356U0T0-F1
#
_cell.length_a   1.000
_cell.length_b   1.000
_cell.length_c   1.000
_cell.angle_alpha   90.00
_cell.angle_beta   90.00
_cell.angle_gamma   90.00
#
_symmetry.space_group_name_H-M   'P 1'
#
loop_
_entity.id
_entity.type
_entity.pdbx_description
1 polymer ?
#
loop_
_entity_poly.entity_id
_entity_poly.type
_entity_poly.pdbx_seq_one_letter_code
_entity_poly.pdbx_strand_id
1 'polypeptide(L)'
;MRKIIIDGQEWEMDPGLALIQACEEAGAEIPRFCYHERLSVAGNCRMCLVEVVGAPKPMASCAVTVGDLRGGRNGEPPEVKTSGNVVEKARKGVMEFLLINHPLDCPICDQGGECDLQDQAVAFGGDSSRYELNKRAVENKFMGPLIKTTMTRCIHCTRCVRFSTEVAGVPEIGAIGRGEGMEITSYLEQAVTNELSGNVIDLCPVGALTSKPYAFKSRPWELTKTNSIDVMDALGSHIRVDSRGNEVLRFLPRTNDWVNEEWLSDKGRFVWDGLTRQRLDRPYVRINGRLVESKWEHALSQCLEMMKGKKTHLFAGDLVSMDTLFAAKKVFGGREDVVLEIRLHGENFDPSEPPSYLFGPSVAGVDDADGVIFVGANPRKQAPVLNARIRKRWLDAGIPVASFGEEFDATYPMDVLGQSVQDFLEFAKSPSDQFMGLGRLLVIISPDALSGPDGGLLASGAKKLAAHSLDEQWNGFAVLQNHSSMVGGLMMGFVGDDGPTSIKDKTFNADDLVFLMGVDEFTRDEFGDAQVVYMGSHGDLGASSADLILPVAAWTEEDGYFANTEGRVQLARQAVQAPGEARAAWKVFRALASMIGADVSFDDRVQLVGLMAEEGLLDRHREYGALSNPAPIPTPLEGTAVMPERVLSCGLSDHFLSNAVARASETMAECARLRLLPQDATGTEG
;
A
#
# COMPACT_ATOMS: atom_id res chain seq x y z
N MET A 1 -18.11 26.20 -17.18
CA MET A 1 -16.98 27.15 -17.11
C MET A 1 -17.48 28.55 -16.79
N ARG A 2 -16.78 29.27 -15.92
CA ARG A 2 -17.06 30.65 -15.50
C ARG A 2 -15.78 31.48 -15.63
N LYS A 3 -15.90 32.70 -16.16
CA LYS A 3 -14.81 33.66 -16.25
C LYS A 3 -14.44 34.24 -14.89
N ILE A 4 -13.16 34.31 -14.58
CA ILE A 4 -12.56 34.88 -13.37
C ILE A 4 -11.25 35.58 -13.74
N ILE A 5 -10.92 36.68 -13.06
CA ILE A 5 -9.63 37.36 -13.22
C ILE A 5 -8.77 37.01 -12.00
N ILE A 6 -7.59 36.45 -12.22
CA ILE A 6 -6.62 36.11 -11.16
C ILE A 6 -5.33 36.86 -11.47
N ASP A 7 -4.90 37.72 -10.54
CA ASP A 7 -3.71 38.57 -10.65
C ASP A 7 -3.63 39.35 -11.99
N GLY A 8 -4.78 39.82 -12.46
CA GLY A 8 -4.92 40.60 -13.69
C GLY A 8 -5.02 39.79 -14.98
N GLN A 9 -5.00 38.45 -14.91
CA GLN A 9 -5.19 37.56 -16.06
C GLN A 9 -6.58 36.92 -16.04
N GLU A 10 -7.26 36.88 -17.19
CA GLU A 10 -8.58 36.26 -17.34
C GLU A 10 -8.44 34.75 -17.59
N TRP A 11 -9.20 33.97 -16.82
CA TRP A 11 -9.26 32.51 -16.90
C TRP A 11 -10.72 32.04 -17.00
N GLU A 12 -10.94 30.90 -17.65
CA GLU A 12 -12.19 30.17 -17.61
C GLU A 12 -12.02 28.92 -16.77
N MET A 13 -12.69 28.85 -15.62
CA MET A 13 -12.56 27.77 -14.64
C MET A 13 -13.90 27.09 -14.36
N ASP A 14 -13.88 25.88 -13.82
CA ASP A 14 -15.09 25.22 -13.32
C ASP A 14 -15.65 25.99 -12.10
N PRO A 15 -16.95 26.40 -12.11
CA PRO A 15 -17.59 27.01 -10.94
C PRO A 15 -17.48 26.21 -9.64
N GLY A 16 -17.35 24.88 -9.71
CA GLY A 16 -17.24 24.00 -8.54
C GLY A 16 -15.88 24.03 -7.86
N LEU A 17 -14.82 24.54 -8.52
CA LEU A 17 -13.48 24.57 -7.95
C LEU A 17 -13.41 25.49 -6.73
N ALA A 18 -12.71 25.05 -5.70
CA ALA A 18 -12.30 25.94 -4.62
C ALA A 18 -11.38 27.02 -5.20
N LEU A 19 -11.48 28.25 -4.69
CA LEU A 19 -10.71 29.36 -5.20
C LEU A 19 -9.19 29.13 -5.07
N ILE A 20 -8.76 28.35 -4.07
CA ILE A 20 -7.35 27.93 -3.94
C ILE A 20 -6.90 27.09 -5.14
N GLN A 21 -7.72 26.13 -5.60
CA GLN A 21 -7.42 25.29 -6.75
C GLN A 21 -7.41 26.12 -8.03
N ALA A 22 -8.38 27.02 -8.20
CA ALA A 22 -8.40 27.93 -9.35
C ALA A 22 -7.18 28.86 -9.40
N CYS A 23 -6.68 29.32 -8.24
CA CYS A 23 -5.43 30.09 -8.18
C CYS A 23 -4.22 29.24 -8.54
N GLU A 24 -4.16 27.99 -8.09
CA GLU A 24 -3.07 27.05 -8.39
C GLU A 24 -3.05 26.65 -9.89
N GLU A 25 -4.22 26.43 -10.50
CA GLU A 25 -4.36 26.23 -11.95
C GLU A 25 -3.89 27.47 -12.75
N ALA A 26 -4.09 28.67 -12.20
CA ALA A 26 -3.57 29.93 -12.77
C ALA A 26 -2.07 30.17 -12.46
N GLY A 27 -1.40 29.25 -11.77
CA GLY A 27 0.03 29.30 -11.45
C GLY A 27 0.39 30.09 -10.17
N ALA A 28 -0.61 30.50 -9.38
CA ALA A 28 -0.38 31.19 -8.12
C ALA A 28 -0.26 30.20 -6.94
N GLU A 29 0.82 30.33 -6.16
CA GLU A 29 1.03 29.52 -4.96
C GLU A 29 0.36 30.15 -3.73
N ILE A 30 -0.61 29.44 -3.15
CA ILE A 30 -1.35 29.91 -1.97
C ILE A 30 -0.92 29.13 -0.73
N PRO A 31 -0.41 29.79 0.33
CA PRO A 31 0.03 29.10 1.54
C PRO A 31 -1.15 28.50 2.31
N ARG A 32 -0.94 27.28 2.82
CA ARG A 32 -2.00 26.43 3.41
C ARG A 32 -1.45 25.58 4.56
N PHE A 33 -2.25 25.43 5.62
CA PHE A 33 -1.96 24.52 6.73
C PHE A 33 -3.09 23.54 7.06
N CYS A 34 -4.35 23.97 6.96
CA CYS A 34 -5.49 23.08 7.19
C CYS A 34 -6.09 22.53 5.90
N TYR A 35 -5.95 23.22 4.77
CA TYR A 35 -6.43 22.71 3.50
C TYR A 35 -5.58 21.52 3.05
N HIS A 36 -6.25 20.47 2.59
CA HIS A 36 -5.66 19.28 1.99
C HIS A 36 -6.62 18.83 0.90
N GLU A 37 -6.13 18.45 -0.28
CA GLU A 37 -6.99 18.18 -1.45
C GLU A 37 -7.92 16.97 -1.24
N ARG A 38 -7.46 15.97 -0.47
CA ARG A 38 -8.23 14.75 -0.17
C ARG A 38 -8.95 14.74 1.18
N LEU A 39 -9.03 15.88 1.87
CA LEU A 39 -9.79 16.02 3.11
C LEU A 39 -10.89 17.06 2.91
N SER A 40 -11.96 16.97 3.70
CA SER A 40 -12.99 18.01 3.74
C SER A 40 -12.39 19.39 4.00
N VAL A 41 -13.09 20.47 3.64
CA VAL A 41 -12.61 21.83 3.88
C VAL A 41 -12.93 22.28 5.32
N ALA A 42 -11.93 22.76 6.07
CA ALA A 42 -12.14 23.30 7.43
C ALA A 42 -12.07 24.83 7.52
N GLY A 43 -11.01 25.45 6.98
CA GLY A 43 -10.79 26.90 7.11
C GLY A 43 -10.29 27.36 8.49
N ASN A 44 -9.70 26.46 9.29
CA ASN A 44 -9.21 26.75 10.65
C ASN A 44 -8.00 27.70 10.68
N CYS A 45 -7.04 27.52 9.76
CA CYS A 45 -5.75 28.23 9.84
C CYS A 45 -5.77 29.65 9.26
N ARG A 46 -6.68 29.96 8.33
CA ARG A 46 -6.75 31.24 7.60
C ARG A 46 -5.46 31.66 6.87
N MET A 47 -4.51 30.75 6.62
CA MET A 47 -3.27 31.11 5.89
C MET A 47 -3.53 31.40 4.40
N CYS A 48 -4.56 30.78 3.82
CA CYS A 48 -4.95 30.91 2.42
C CYS A 48 -5.77 32.15 2.08
N LEU A 49 -5.69 33.22 2.89
CA LEU A 49 -6.46 34.44 2.62
C LEU A 49 -6.00 35.09 1.30
N VAL A 50 -6.97 35.43 0.46
CA VAL A 50 -6.81 36.18 -0.81
C VAL A 50 -7.74 37.39 -0.82
N GLU A 51 -7.41 38.40 -1.62
CA GLU A 51 -8.24 39.59 -1.79
C GLU A 51 -9.18 39.38 -2.98
N VAL A 52 -10.47 39.32 -2.72
CA VAL A 52 -11.49 39.38 -3.78
C VAL A 52 -11.89 40.84 -3.93
N VAL A 53 -11.70 41.42 -5.12
CA VAL A 53 -11.95 42.85 -5.35
C VAL A 53 -13.42 43.18 -5.10
N GLY A 54 -13.66 44.17 -4.25
CA GLY A 54 -15.01 44.57 -3.82
C GLY A 54 -15.56 43.80 -2.60
N ALA A 55 -14.87 42.76 -2.13
CA ALA A 55 -15.20 42.13 -0.86
C ALA A 55 -14.73 43.01 0.32
N PRO A 56 -15.49 43.09 1.43
CA PRO A 56 -15.13 43.95 2.58
C PRO A 56 -13.96 43.40 3.41
N LYS A 57 -13.57 42.15 3.20
CA LYS A 57 -12.49 41.47 3.93
C LYS A 57 -11.82 40.41 3.04
N PRO A 58 -10.56 40.04 3.30
CA PRO A 58 -9.92 38.91 2.65
C PRO A 58 -10.74 37.62 2.85
N MET A 59 -10.81 36.80 1.80
CA MET A 59 -11.60 35.58 1.76
C MET A 59 -10.67 34.37 1.88
N ALA A 60 -11.11 33.33 2.59
CA ALA A 60 -10.35 32.09 2.69
C ALA A 60 -10.53 31.30 1.39
N SER A 61 -9.49 31.25 0.54
CA SER A 61 -9.59 30.66 -0.80
C SER A 61 -9.91 29.16 -0.78
N CYS A 62 -9.61 28.47 0.31
CA CYS A 62 -9.91 27.05 0.44
C CYS A 62 -11.40 26.71 0.58
N ALA A 63 -12.25 27.65 1.00
CA ALA A 63 -13.65 27.41 1.33
C ALA A 63 -14.64 28.14 0.42
N VAL A 64 -14.17 29.10 -0.36
CA VAL A 64 -14.98 29.84 -1.32
C VAL A 64 -14.76 29.20 -2.68
N THR A 65 -15.83 28.87 -3.40
CA THR A 65 -15.73 28.35 -4.76
C THR A 65 -15.71 29.48 -5.80
N VAL A 66 -15.27 29.17 -7.03
CA VAL A 66 -15.37 30.10 -8.17
C VAL A 66 -16.83 30.51 -8.41
N GLY A 67 -17.79 29.61 -8.17
CA GLY A 67 -19.23 29.84 -8.25
C GLY A 67 -19.78 30.84 -7.21
N ASP A 68 -19.17 30.92 -6.03
CA ASP A 68 -19.63 31.81 -4.95
C ASP A 68 -19.28 33.29 -5.19
N LEU A 69 -18.29 33.56 -6.03
CA LEU A 69 -17.81 34.92 -6.27
C LEU A 69 -18.88 35.77 -6.94
N ARG A 70 -18.93 37.07 -6.61
CA ARG A 70 -19.80 38.04 -7.29
C ARG A 70 -18.97 38.82 -8.28
N GLY A 71 -19.51 39.02 -9.49
CA GLY A 71 -18.89 39.89 -10.49
C GLY A 71 -18.90 41.36 -10.07
N GLY A 72 -18.17 42.17 -10.84
CA GLY A 72 -18.15 43.62 -10.68
C GLY A 72 -19.53 44.25 -10.91
N ARG A 73 -19.71 45.49 -10.42
CA ARG A 73 -21.00 46.21 -10.52
C ARG A 73 -21.50 46.41 -11.95
N ASN A 74 -20.59 46.36 -12.93
CA ASN A 74 -20.87 46.55 -14.35
C ASN A 74 -20.94 45.24 -15.14
N GLY A 75 -21.03 44.08 -14.46
CA GLY A 75 -21.04 42.76 -15.11
C GLY A 75 -19.65 42.21 -15.43
N GLU A 76 -18.59 42.82 -14.91
CA GLU A 76 -17.21 42.34 -15.02
C GLU A 76 -17.03 41.00 -14.30
N PRO A 77 -16.15 40.11 -14.78
CA PRO A 77 -15.78 38.90 -14.06
C PRO A 77 -15.27 39.22 -12.65
N PRO A 78 -15.47 38.32 -11.65
CA PRO A 78 -14.86 38.48 -10.34
C PRO A 78 -13.34 38.54 -10.46
N GLU A 79 -12.71 39.49 -9.76
CA GLU A 79 -11.25 39.65 -9.72
C GLU A 79 -10.71 39.21 -8.35
N VAL A 80 -9.65 38.41 -8.39
CA VAL A 80 -8.95 37.87 -7.22
C VAL A 80 -7.48 38.24 -7.31
N LYS A 81 -6.96 38.80 -6.21
CA LYS A 81 -5.54 39.13 -6.04
C LYS A 81 -4.94 38.19 -5.01
N THR A 82 -3.88 37.50 -5.40
CA THR A 82 -3.13 36.58 -4.53
C THR A 82 -1.92 37.24 -3.88
N SER A 83 -1.60 38.47 -4.30
CA SER A 83 -0.50 39.30 -3.81
C SER A 83 -0.95 40.74 -3.56
N GLY A 84 -0.10 41.54 -2.90
CA GLY A 84 -0.36 42.95 -2.58
C GLY A 84 -0.60 43.21 -1.09
N ASN A 85 -0.67 44.49 -0.73
CA ASN A 85 -0.61 44.95 0.66
C ASN A 85 -1.65 44.30 1.59
N VAL A 86 -2.87 44.05 1.11
CA VAL A 86 -3.95 43.45 1.89
C VAL A 86 -3.65 41.99 2.19
N VAL A 87 -3.28 41.21 1.17
CA VAL A 87 -3.00 39.78 1.27
C VAL A 87 -1.73 39.53 2.09
N GLU A 88 -0.66 40.26 1.82
CA GLU A 88 0.60 40.14 2.57
C GLU A 88 0.41 40.47 4.05
N LYS A 89 -0.33 41.54 4.36
CA LYS A 89 -0.63 41.90 5.75
C LYS A 89 -1.46 40.83 6.45
N ALA A 90 -2.43 40.23 5.76
CA ALA A 90 -3.25 39.16 6.30
C ALA A 90 -2.42 37.91 6.60
N ARG A 91 -1.58 37.46 5.65
CA ARG A 91 -0.71 36.28 5.79
C ARG A 91 0.32 36.47 6.91
N LYS A 92 0.98 37.63 6.98
CA LYS A 92 1.91 37.98 8.07
C LYS A 92 1.23 37.96 9.44
N GLY A 93 0.02 38.53 9.54
CA GLY A 93 -0.76 38.51 10.77
C GLY A 93 -1.17 37.10 11.20
N VAL A 94 -1.62 36.26 10.27
CA VAL A 94 -1.95 34.86 10.54
C VAL A 94 -0.71 34.07 10.98
N MET A 95 0.41 34.22 10.27
CA MET A 95 1.66 33.55 10.63
C MET A 95 2.13 33.95 12.03
N GLU A 96 2.01 35.23 12.39
CA GLU A 96 2.31 35.70 13.74
C GLU A 96 1.44 34.99 14.78
N PHE A 97 0.12 34.89 14.57
CA PHE A 97 -0.77 34.16 15.49
C PHE A 97 -0.40 32.69 15.64
N LEU A 98 0.00 32.02 14.56
CA LEU A 98 0.43 30.62 14.60
C LEU A 98 1.72 30.47 15.42
N LEU A 99 2.65 31.43 15.31
CA LEU A 99 3.95 31.40 15.99
C LEU A 99 3.91 31.92 17.44
N ILE A 100 2.86 32.64 17.85
CA ILE A 100 2.70 33.15 19.24
C ILE A 100 2.90 32.04 20.25
N ASN A 101 2.20 30.92 20.08
CA ASN A 101 2.22 29.80 21.02
C ASN A 101 3.06 28.60 20.53
N HIS A 102 3.61 28.67 19.32
CA HIS A 102 4.50 27.62 18.82
C HIS A 102 5.85 27.66 19.56
N PRO A 103 6.39 26.50 20.00
CA PRO A 103 7.64 26.44 20.76
C PRO A 103 8.85 26.67 19.85
N LEU A 104 9.98 27.09 20.44
CA LEU A 104 11.24 27.32 19.74
C LEU A 104 12.04 26.02 19.57
N ASP A 105 11.38 25.01 19.05
CA ASP A 105 11.85 23.62 19.04
C ASP A 105 12.53 23.22 17.73
N CYS A 106 12.63 24.10 16.72
CA CYS A 106 13.15 23.75 15.39
C CYS A 106 14.45 22.94 15.40
N PRO A 107 15.45 23.22 16.27
CA PRO A 107 16.69 22.42 16.32
C PRO A 107 16.51 20.96 16.77
N ILE A 108 15.50 20.68 17.60
CA ILE A 108 15.21 19.33 18.12
C ILE A 108 14.06 18.66 17.39
N CYS A 109 13.18 19.42 16.74
CA CYS A 109 12.02 18.93 16.02
C CYS A 109 12.42 18.03 14.84
N ASP A 110 11.88 16.81 14.75
CA ASP A 110 12.22 15.85 13.69
C ASP A 110 11.88 16.37 12.28
N GLN A 111 10.75 17.07 12.12
CA GLN A 111 10.35 17.71 10.86
C GLN A 111 11.19 18.95 10.48
N GLY A 112 12.19 19.35 11.27
CA GLY A 112 13.04 20.49 10.91
C GLY A 112 13.71 20.27 9.54
N GLY A 113 13.54 21.23 8.62
CA GLY A 113 14.01 21.14 7.23
C GLY A 113 13.03 20.54 6.22
N GLU A 114 11.86 20.08 6.67
CA GLU A 114 10.74 19.65 5.81
C GLU A 114 9.38 20.08 6.40
N CYS A 115 9.38 21.16 7.19
CA CYS A 115 8.19 21.63 7.92
C CYS A 115 7.51 22.77 7.18
N ASP A 116 6.25 22.57 6.77
CA ASP A 116 5.44 23.61 6.12
C ASP A 116 5.42 24.93 6.91
N LEU A 117 5.33 24.86 8.24
CA LEU A 117 5.30 26.06 9.09
C LEU A 117 6.62 26.83 9.03
N GLN A 118 7.74 26.12 8.99
CA GLN A 118 9.05 26.74 8.86
C GLN A 118 9.18 27.43 7.50
N ASP A 119 8.88 26.71 6.43
CA ASP A 119 9.06 27.20 5.05
C ASP A 119 8.12 28.37 4.75
N GLN A 120 6.84 28.25 5.13
CA GLN A 120 5.87 29.33 4.94
C GLN A 120 6.11 30.51 5.88
N ALA A 121 6.70 30.32 7.07
CA ALA A 121 7.09 31.44 7.92
C ALA A 121 8.22 32.26 7.29
N VAL A 122 9.21 31.59 6.68
CA VAL A 122 10.28 32.27 5.95
C VAL A 122 9.75 32.99 4.71
N ALA A 123 8.83 32.37 3.95
CA ALA A 123 8.32 32.93 2.72
C ALA A 123 7.26 34.04 2.91
N PHE A 124 6.35 33.88 3.88
CA PHE A 124 5.15 34.73 4.03
C PHE A 124 5.02 35.40 5.41
N GLY A 125 5.91 35.10 6.36
CA GLY A 125 5.89 35.64 7.72
C GLY A 125 6.53 37.01 7.89
N GLY A 126 6.52 37.51 9.14
CA GLY A 126 7.30 38.67 9.56
C GLY A 126 8.74 38.30 9.92
N ASP A 127 9.61 39.30 10.03
CA ASP A 127 11.04 39.12 10.37
C ASP A 127 11.32 38.98 11.87
N SER A 128 10.35 39.35 12.72
CA SER A 128 10.51 39.45 14.17
C SER A 128 9.21 39.15 14.91
N SER A 129 9.32 38.67 16.14
CA SER A 129 8.18 38.46 17.04
C SER A 129 7.93 39.71 17.89
N ARG A 130 6.66 40.09 18.05
CA ARG A 130 6.21 41.11 19.01
C ARG A 130 5.67 40.50 20.30
N TYR A 131 5.61 39.17 20.39
CA TYR A 131 5.06 38.44 21.52
C TYR A 131 6.14 38.16 22.57
N GLU A 132 5.98 38.74 23.76
CA GLU A 132 6.92 38.66 24.89
C GLU A 132 6.35 37.91 26.11
N LEU A 133 5.13 37.39 26.00
CA LEU A 133 4.45 36.69 27.09
C LEU A 133 4.80 35.20 27.12
N ASN A 134 4.35 34.51 28.17
CA ASN A 134 4.52 33.07 28.29
C ASN A 134 3.68 32.32 27.25
N LYS A 135 4.33 31.42 26.52
CA LYS A 135 3.68 30.51 25.57
C LYS A 135 2.93 29.41 26.32
N ARG A 136 1.84 28.92 25.73
CA ARG A 136 1.16 27.71 26.23
C ARG A 136 2.07 26.48 26.14
N ALA A 137 1.84 25.52 27.02
CA ALA A 137 2.41 24.18 26.95
C ALA A 137 1.28 23.15 27.00
N VAL A 138 1.44 22.05 26.28
CA VAL A 138 0.46 20.97 26.17
C VAL A 138 1.18 19.65 26.42
N GLU A 139 0.57 18.79 27.23
CA GLU A 139 1.08 17.45 27.52
C GLU A 139 1.09 16.56 26.27
N ASN A 140 2.09 15.70 26.17
CA ASN A 140 2.20 14.73 25.08
C ASN A 140 1.25 13.55 25.33
N LYS A 141 0.57 13.12 24.28
CA LYS A 141 -0.50 12.10 24.35
C LYS A 141 0.02 10.79 23.80
N PHE A 142 -0.20 9.67 24.49
CA PHE A 142 0.17 8.39 23.94
C PHE A 142 -0.77 8.03 22.77
N MET A 143 -0.23 8.05 21.54
CA MET A 143 -0.96 7.69 20.32
C MET A 143 -0.49 6.34 19.74
N GLY A 144 0.13 5.49 20.56
CA GLY A 144 0.62 4.18 20.17
C GLY A 144 2.12 4.14 19.82
N PRO A 145 2.56 3.07 19.13
CA PRO A 145 3.98 2.82 18.84
C PRO A 145 4.45 3.51 17.56
N LEU A 146 3.53 4.01 16.74
CA LEU A 146 3.83 4.58 15.42
C LEU A 146 3.98 6.11 15.46
N ILE A 147 3.11 6.78 16.21
CA ILE A 147 3.02 8.24 16.24
C ILE A 147 3.64 8.75 17.53
N LYS A 148 4.72 9.50 17.41
CA LYS A 148 5.33 10.28 18.50
C LYS A 148 4.73 11.67 18.51
N THR A 149 4.26 12.09 19.68
CA THR A 149 3.58 13.36 19.85
C THR A 149 4.47 14.41 20.50
N THR A 150 4.34 15.64 20.05
CA THR A 150 4.85 16.82 20.76
C THR A 150 3.81 17.91 20.65
N MET A 151 2.75 17.81 21.46
CA MET A 151 1.48 18.53 21.22
C MET A 151 1.59 20.04 21.40
N THR A 152 2.61 20.51 22.13
CA THR A 152 2.93 21.94 22.21
C THR A 152 3.20 22.56 20.82
N ARG A 153 3.66 21.77 19.84
CA ARG A 153 3.89 22.22 18.45
C ARG A 153 2.61 22.31 17.61
N CYS A 154 1.50 21.71 18.07
CA CYS A 154 0.27 21.63 17.28
C CYS A 154 -0.33 23.02 17.05
N ILE A 155 -0.71 23.29 15.80
CA ILE A 155 -1.34 24.55 15.36
C ILE A 155 -2.86 24.43 15.16
N HIS A 156 -3.46 23.33 15.61
CA HIS A 156 -4.90 23.10 15.53
C HIS A 156 -5.48 23.15 14.09
N CYS A 157 -4.71 22.65 13.11
CA CYS A 157 -5.17 22.60 11.72
C CYS A 157 -6.26 21.53 11.49
N THR A 158 -6.41 20.58 12.42
CA THR A 158 -7.36 19.45 12.42
C THR A 158 -7.26 18.51 11.20
N ARG A 159 -6.13 18.48 10.48
CA ARG A 159 -5.91 17.52 9.39
C ARG A 159 -5.96 16.07 9.90
N CYS A 160 -5.30 15.77 11.01
CA CYS A 160 -5.27 14.43 11.61
C CYS A 160 -6.66 13.94 12.06
N VAL A 161 -7.48 14.80 12.67
CA VAL A 161 -8.86 14.48 13.09
C VAL A 161 -9.70 14.11 11.86
N ARG A 162 -9.69 14.96 10.84
CA ARG A 162 -10.46 14.73 9.61
C ARG A 162 -9.99 13.48 8.88
N PHE A 163 -8.69 13.25 8.78
CA PHE A 163 -8.16 12.02 8.19
C PHE A 163 -8.65 10.77 8.93
N SER A 164 -8.55 10.77 10.27
CA SER A 164 -9.01 9.67 11.12
C SER A 164 -10.49 9.35 10.88
N THR A 165 -11.34 10.37 10.78
CA THR A 165 -12.79 10.21 10.58
C THR A 165 -13.21 9.94 9.14
N GLU A 166 -12.62 10.63 8.18
CA GLU A 166 -13.07 10.66 6.77
C GLU A 166 -12.38 9.57 5.95
N VAL A 167 -11.05 9.42 6.07
CA VAL A 167 -10.26 8.52 5.22
C VAL A 167 -10.01 7.18 5.90
N ALA A 168 -9.44 7.19 7.11
CA ALA A 168 -9.23 5.95 7.87
C ALA A 168 -10.55 5.36 8.37
N GLY A 169 -11.56 6.20 8.59
CA GLY A 169 -12.88 5.78 9.01
C GLY A 169 -12.99 5.28 10.44
N VAL A 170 -11.95 5.50 11.25
CA VAL A 170 -11.90 5.17 12.66
C VAL A 170 -11.68 6.46 13.42
N PRO A 171 -12.70 7.04 14.09
CA PRO A 171 -12.62 8.34 14.75
C PRO A 171 -11.87 8.26 16.10
N GLU A 172 -10.63 7.73 16.08
CA GLU A 172 -9.75 7.60 17.23
C GLU A 172 -9.12 8.93 17.63
N ILE A 173 -8.93 9.88 16.70
CA ILE A 173 -8.33 11.21 16.99
C ILE A 173 -9.41 12.29 16.98
N GLY A 174 -9.47 13.09 18.04
CA GLY A 174 -10.44 14.17 18.22
C GLY A 174 -9.84 15.47 18.77
N ALA A 175 -10.70 16.48 18.89
CA ALA A 175 -10.37 17.75 19.54
C ALA A 175 -11.24 17.94 20.79
N ILE A 176 -10.61 18.20 21.93
CA ILE A 176 -11.28 18.47 23.21
C ILE A 176 -11.00 19.90 23.67
N GLY A 177 -11.87 20.45 24.51
CA GLY A 177 -11.72 21.82 25.02
C GLY A 177 -12.16 22.89 24.02
N ARG A 178 -11.75 24.15 24.26
CA ARG A 178 -12.10 25.31 23.42
C ARG A 178 -11.07 26.44 23.55
N GLY A 179 -11.02 27.32 22.55
CA GLY A 179 -10.11 28.46 22.54
C GLY A 179 -8.65 28.03 22.48
N GLU A 180 -7.78 28.70 23.24
CA GLU A 180 -6.35 28.38 23.31
C GLU A 180 -6.06 27.02 23.97
N GLY A 181 -6.90 26.62 24.93
CA GLY A 181 -6.81 25.34 25.64
C GLY A 181 -7.50 24.18 24.92
N MET A 182 -7.80 24.33 23.62
CA MET A 182 -8.22 23.19 22.81
C MET A 182 -7.01 22.26 22.60
N GLU A 183 -7.22 20.95 22.73
CA GLU A 183 -6.19 19.93 22.55
C GLU A 183 -6.64 18.90 21.52
N ILE A 184 -5.71 18.47 20.67
CA ILE A 184 -5.89 17.30 19.83
C ILE A 184 -5.44 16.08 20.64
N THR A 185 -6.28 15.08 20.76
CA THR A 185 -6.01 13.87 21.57
C THR A 185 -6.63 12.64 20.91
N SER A 186 -6.20 11.45 21.33
CA SER A 186 -6.93 10.23 21.04
C SER A 186 -8.14 10.05 21.98
N TYR A 187 -9.14 9.30 21.53
CA TYR A 187 -10.30 8.94 22.32
C TYR A 187 -9.86 8.15 23.57
N LEU A 188 -10.25 8.64 24.76
CA LEU A 188 -9.84 8.07 26.05
C LEU A 188 -8.32 7.92 26.25
N GLU A 189 -7.50 8.72 25.55
CA GLU A 189 -6.03 8.64 25.57
C GLU A 189 -5.50 7.22 25.26
N GLN A 190 -6.21 6.50 24.39
CA GLN A 190 -5.83 5.19 23.87
C GLN A 190 -4.88 5.30 22.68
N ALA A 191 -4.10 4.24 22.43
CA ALA A 191 -3.34 4.10 21.19
C ALA A 191 -4.25 4.17 19.96
N VAL A 192 -3.74 4.78 18.89
CA VAL A 192 -4.38 4.78 17.57
C VAL A 192 -3.99 3.46 16.90
N THR A 193 -4.95 2.60 16.58
CA THR A 193 -4.70 1.18 16.21
C THR A 193 -5.09 0.81 14.79
N ASN A 194 -5.75 1.72 14.08
CA ASN A 194 -6.10 1.53 12.68
C ASN A 194 -4.86 1.44 11.77
N GLU A 195 -5.01 0.74 10.66
CA GLU A 195 -3.99 0.37 9.68
C GLU A 195 -3.47 1.50 8.78
N LEU A 196 -4.03 2.71 8.91
CA LEU A 196 -3.64 3.89 8.14
C LEU A 196 -3.19 5.05 9.05
N SER A 197 -2.98 4.79 10.34
CA SER A 197 -2.77 5.82 11.36
C SER A 197 -1.53 6.68 11.09
N GLY A 198 -0.47 6.10 10.54
CA GLY A 198 0.80 6.77 10.25
C GLY A 198 0.72 7.86 9.19
N ASN A 199 -0.33 7.88 8.35
CA ASN A 199 -0.52 8.95 7.36
C ASN A 199 -0.75 10.32 8.03
N VAL A 200 -1.19 10.36 9.29
CA VAL A 200 -1.32 11.63 10.02
C VAL A 200 0.01 12.35 10.23
N ILE A 201 1.14 11.63 10.16
CA ILE A 201 2.48 12.19 10.28
C ILE A 201 2.81 13.05 9.06
N ASP A 202 2.49 12.56 7.86
CA ASP A 202 2.72 13.31 6.61
C ASP A 202 1.73 14.47 6.49
N LEU A 203 0.50 14.27 6.94
CA LEU A 203 -0.52 15.31 6.92
C LEU A 203 -0.21 16.45 7.90
N CYS A 204 0.54 16.18 8.97
CA CYS A 204 0.84 17.18 9.98
C CYS A 204 1.81 18.23 9.42
N PRO A 205 1.37 19.49 9.23
CA PRO A 205 2.23 20.53 8.66
C PRO A 205 3.32 21.04 9.62
N VAL A 206 3.39 20.44 10.82
CA VAL A 206 4.26 20.80 11.94
C VAL A 206 4.72 19.52 12.62
N GLY A 207 5.85 19.58 13.33
CA GLY A 207 6.40 18.40 14.02
C GLY A 207 5.66 18.00 15.31
N ALA A 208 4.34 18.18 15.35
CA ALA A 208 3.49 17.77 16.46
C ALA A 208 3.19 16.27 16.43
N LEU A 209 3.02 15.69 15.24
CA LEU A 209 2.88 14.25 15.01
C LEU A 209 4.04 13.81 14.13
N THR A 210 4.89 12.93 14.65
CA THR A 210 6.12 12.48 13.99
C THR A 210 6.24 10.97 14.04
N SER A 211 7.05 10.36 13.18
CA SER A 211 7.30 8.92 13.21
C SER A 211 8.12 8.55 14.45
N LYS A 212 7.53 7.75 15.34
CA LYS A 212 8.19 7.28 16.56
C LYS A 212 9.36 6.34 16.26
N PRO A 213 9.27 5.37 15.32
CA PRO A 213 10.41 4.53 14.95
C PRO A 213 11.58 5.30 14.30
N TYR A 214 11.30 6.42 13.61
CA TYR A 214 12.32 7.26 12.95
C TYR A 214 12.88 8.38 13.83
N ALA A 215 12.20 8.70 14.94
CA ALA A 215 12.50 9.84 15.78
C ALA A 215 14.00 9.98 16.08
N PHE A 216 14.55 11.17 15.80
CA PHE A 216 15.93 11.55 16.06
C PHE A 216 17.02 10.69 15.36
N LYS A 217 16.68 9.84 14.37
CA LYS A 217 17.68 9.01 13.67
C LYS A 217 18.52 9.79 12.64
N SER A 218 17.90 10.73 11.92
CA SER A 218 18.54 11.49 10.82
C SER A 218 17.79 12.79 10.53
N ARG A 219 18.40 13.67 9.76
CA ARG A 219 17.74 14.87 9.21
C ARG A 219 17.32 14.69 7.75
N PRO A 220 16.27 15.36 7.25
CA PRO A 220 15.77 15.19 5.89
C PRO A 220 16.81 15.48 4.79
N TRP A 221 17.74 16.40 5.04
CA TRP A 221 18.80 16.77 4.09
C TRP A 221 19.99 15.80 4.07
N GLU A 222 20.07 14.87 5.03
CA GLU A 222 21.11 13.82 5.08
C GLU A 222 20.71 12.57 4.28
N LEU A 223 19.44 12.48 3.87
CA LEU A 223 18.87 11.28 3.27
C LEU A 223 19.04 11.27 1.76
N THR A 224 19.42 10.12 1.22
CA THR A 224 19.26 9.81 -0.20
C THR A 224 17.82 9.37 -0.44
N LYS A 225 17.19 9.96 -1.45
CA LYS A 225 15.78 9.76 -1.77
C LYS A 225 15.65 8.90 -3.02
N THR A 226 15.15 7.68 -2.88
CA THR A 226 14.94 6.76 -3.99
C THR A 226 13.45 6.52 -4.21
N ASN A 227 12.95 6.89 -5.39
CA ASN A 227 11.59 6.60 -5.81
C ASN A 227 11.43 5.10 -6.09
N SER A 228 10.49 4.43 -5.43
CA SER A 228 10.28 2.98 -5.50
C SER A 228 8.78 2.64 -5.30
N ILE A 229 8.49 1.36 -5.02
CA ILE A 229 7.16 0.86 -4.68
C ILE A 229 7.19 0.04 -3.38
N ASP A 230 6.04 -0.02 -2.71
CA ASP A 230 5.77 -0.94 -1.63
C ASP A 230 5.38 -2.32 -2.18
N VAL A 231 5.80 -3.36 -1.49
CA VAL A 231 5.53 -4.77 -1.83
C VAL A 231 4.92 -5.54 -0.65
N MET A 232 4.53 -4.84 0.42
CA MET A 232 3.97 -5.45 1.63
C MET A 232 2.53 -5.95 1.47
N ASP A 233 1.85 -5.51 0.41
CA ASP A 233 0.58 -6.01 -0.08
C ASP A 233 0.59 -6.04 -1.62
N ALA A 234 -0.51 -6.52 -2.23
CA ALA A 234 -0.63 -6.59 -3.67
C ALA A 234 -1.07 -5.28 -4.35
N LEU A 235 -1.19 -4.16 -3.62
CA LEU A 235 -1.63 -2.90 -4.22
C LEU A 235 -0.49 -2.22 -5.01
N GLY A 236 0.75 -2.41 -4.57
CA GLY A 236 1.92 -1.80 -5.21
C GLY A 236 1.97 -0.29 -5.00
N SER A 237 1.71 0.18 -3.77
CA SER A 237 1.67 1.61 -3.45
C SER A 237 2.99 2.30 -3.82
N HIS A 238 2.94 3.49 -4.41
CA HIS A 238 4.15 4.23 -4.75
C HIS A 238 4.76 4.85 -3.48
N ILE A 239 6.06 4.63 -3.29
CA ILE A 239 6.78 5.11 -2.11
C ILE A 239 8.09 5.80 -2.48
N ARG A 240 8.60 6.57 -1.54
CA ARG A 240 9.96 7.10 -1.52
C ARG A 240 10.70 6.41 -0.38
N VAL A 241 11.79 5.75 -0.72
CA VAL A 241 12.72 5.13 0.22
C VAL A 241 13.77 6.16 0.59
N ASP A 242 13.78 6.59 1.85
CA ASP A 242 14.80 7.49 2.36
C ASP A 242 15.85 6.66 3.11
N SER A 243 17.09 6.69 2.60
CA SER A 243 18.23 5.93 3.16
C SER A 243 19.38 6.85 3.56
N ARG A 244 20.21 6.38 4.51
CA ARG A 244 21.48 7.02 4.86
C ARG A 244 22.58 5.97 4.90
N GLY A 245 23.55 6.08 4.00
CA GLY A 245 24.54 5.03 3.81
C GLY A 245 23.86 3.76 3.30
N ASN A 246 24.01 2.64 4.01
CA ASN A 246 23.45 1.35 3.63
C ASN A 246 22.22 0.93 4.44
N GLU A 247 21.57 1.87 5.13
CA GLU A 247 20.40 1.62 5.97
C GLU A 247 19.20 2.41 5.45
N VAL A 248 18.06 1.73 5.31
CA VAL A 248 16.77 2.38 5.07
C VAL A 248 16.25 2.92 6.40
N LEU A 249 15.86 4.20 6.42
CA LEU A 249 15.44 4.86 7.66
C LEU A 249 13.95 5.19 7.70
N ARG A 250 13.29 5.36 6.56
CA ARG A 250 11.83 5.54 6.48
C ARG A 250 11.32 5.33 5.06
N PHE A 251 10.03 4.98 4.97
CA PHE A 251 9.25 5.03 3.74
C PHE A 251 8.21 6.15 3.83
N LEU A 252 8.11 6.98 2.80
CA LEU A 252 7.04 7.97 2.64
C LEU A 252 6.21 7.64 1.40
N PRO A 253 4.90 7.92 1.39
CA PRO A 253 4.09 7.75 0.18
C PRO A 253 4.53 8.72 -0.91
N ARG A 254 4.30 8.33 -2.15
CA ARG A 254 4.29 9.20 -3.32
C ARG A 254 2.89 9.28 -3.87
N THR A 255 2.57 10.42 -4.48
CA THR A 255 1.27 10.62 -5.08
C THR A 255 1.10 9.79 -6.36
N ASN A 256 0.03 9.00 -6.44
CA ASN A 256 -0.42 8.30 -7.64
C ASN A 256 -1.93 8.02 -7.57
N ASP A 257 -2.74 8.84 -8.26
CA ASP A 257 -4.21 8.72 -8.30
C ASP A 257 -4.71 7.37 -8.84
N TRP A 258 -3.87 6.66 -9.60
CA TRP A 258 -4.22 5.38 -10.18
C TRP A 258 -4.02 4.20 -9.24
N VAL A 259 -3.30 4.40 -8.12
CA VAL A 259 -2.96 3.33 -7.18
C VAL A 259 -3.32 3.76 -5.75
N ASN A 260 -2.41 4.46 -5.07
CA ASN A 260 -2.50 4.71 -3.63
C ASN A 260 -2.94 6.13 -3.27
N GLU A 261 -3.29 6.96 -4.27
CA GLU A 261 -3.60 8.37 -4.11
C GLU A 261 -2.43 9.11 -3.47
N GLU A 262 -2.39 9.23 -2.15
CA GLU A 262 -1.25 9.75 -1.38
C GLU A 262 -1.02 8.95 -0.07
N TRP A 263 -1.75 7.85 0.09
CA TRP A 263 -1.80 7.07 1.32
C TRP A 263 -0.84 5.88 1.27
N LEU A 264 -0.47 5.40 2.44
CA LEU A 264 0.31 4.17 2.61
C LEU A 264 -0.18 3.44 3.85
N SER A 265 -0.26 2.11 3.78
CA SER A 265 -0.57 1.28 4.96
C SER A 265 0.51 1.43 6.03
N ASP A 266 0.13 1.28 7.30
CA ASP A 266 1.08 1.34 8.41
C ASP A 266 2.14 0.24 8.31
N LYS A 267 1.77 -0.94 7.80
CA LYS A 267 2.75 -1.96 7.43
C LYS A 267 3.75 -1.43 6.41
N GLY A 268 3.30 -0.97 5.25
CA GLY A 268 4.19 -0.45 4.19
C GLY A 268 5.05 0.73 4.67
N ARG A 269 4.56 1.55 5.60
CA ARG A 269 5.27 2.72 6.13
C ARG A 269 6.36 2.39 7.13
N PHE A 270 6.15 1.42 8.01
CA PHE A 270 7.00 1.20 9.19
C PHE A 270 7.78 -0.11 9.18
N VAL A 271 7.55 -1.00 8.21
CA VAL A 271 8.23 -2.31 8.11
C VAL A 271 9.76 -2.22 7.88
N TRP A 272 10.29 -1.03 7.56
CA TRP A 272 11.70 -0.85 7.21
C TRP A 272 12.67 -1.28 8.32
N ASP A 273 12.25 -1.28 9.59
CA ASP A 273 13.10 -1.77 10.68
C ASP A 273 13.29 -3.30 10.62
N GLY A 274 12.37 -4.03 10.00
CA GLY A 274 12.49 -5.46 9.68
C GLY A 274 13.64 -5.73 8.70
N LEU A 275 13.93 -4.81 7.77
CA LEU A 275 15.03 -4.96 6.79
C LEU A 275 16.42 -5.02 7.44
N THR A 276 16.55 -4.67 8.72
CA THR A 276 17.81 -4.73 9.47
C THR A 276 17.90 -5.90 10.44
N ARG A 277 16.81 -6.67 10.60
CA ARG A 277 16.71 -7.76 11.59
C ARG A 277 16.56 -9.11 10.89
N GLN A 278 17.12 -10.15 11.51
CA GLN A 278 17.03 -11.55 11.04
C GLN A 278 17.42 -11.74 9.56
N ARG A 279 18.34 -10.90 9.06
CA ARG A 279 18.78 -10.93 7.66
C ARG A 279 19.73 -12.08 7.39
N LEU A 280 19.52 -12.75 6.27
CA LEU A 280 20.45 -13.76 5.76
C LEU A 280 21.56 -13.06 4.98
N ASP A 281 22.80 -13.25 5.43
CA ASP A 281 23.96 -12.51 4.93
C ASP A 281 24.97 -13.39 4.19
N ARG A 282 24.91 -14.71 4.33
CA ARG A 282 25.81 -15.68 3.68
C ARG A 282 25.12 -17.04 3.50
N PRO A 283 25.62 -17.94 2.65
CA PRO A 283 25.04 -19.27 2.50
C PRO A 283 25.18 -20.12 3.77
N TYR A 284 24.19 -20.98 4.04
CA TYR A 284 24.24 -21.93 5.15
C TYR A 284 23.86 -23.34 4.68
N VAL A 285 24.49 -24.35 5.26
CA VAL A 285 24.24 -25.77 4.98
C VAL A 285 23.92 -26.50 6.27
N ARG A 286 22.90 -27.35 6.26
CA ARG A 286 22.56 -28.17 7.42
C ARG A 286 23.50 -29.37 7.53
N ILE A 287 24.27 -29.42 8.61
CA ILE A 287 25.18 -30.52 8.95
C ILE A 287 24.85 -30.96 10.39
N ASN A 288 24.56 -32.26 10.57
CA ASN A 288 24.21 -32.83 11.87
C ASN A 288 23.07 -32.06 12.59
N GLY A 289 22.04 -31.67 11.83
CA GLY A 289 20.87 -30.97 12.35
C GLY A 289 21.03 -29.47 12.59
N ARG A 290 22.22 -28.89 12.36
CA ARG A 290 22.47 -27.45 12.54
C ARG A 290 22.88 -26.79 11.24
N LEU A 291 22.41 -25.57 11.01
CA LEU A 291 22.87 -24.73 9.91
C LEU A 291 24.27 -24.21 10.22
N VAL A 292 25.21 -24.47 9.30
CA VAL A 292 26.61 -24.06 9.39
C VAL A 292 26.93 -23.17 8.20
N GLU A 293 27.70 -22.11 8.43
CA GLU A 293 28.12 -21.17 7.39
C GLU A 293 28.84 -21.89 6.24
N SER A 294 28.56 -21.46 5.01
CA SER A 294 29.12 -22.01 3.78
C SER A 294 29.52 -20.90 2.81
N LYS A 295 30.23 -21.28 1.75
CA LYS A 295 30.60 -20.37 0.64
C LYS A 295 29.67 -20.59 -0.54
N TRP A 296 29.46 -19.55 -1.34
CA TRP A 296 28.62 -19.61 -2.55
C TRP A 296 28.94 -20.78 -3.48
N GLU A 297 30.22 -21.00 -3.81
CA GLU A 297 30.62 -22.11 -4.71
C GLU A 297 30.21 -23.48 -4.15
N HIS A 298 30.40 -23.70 -2.85
CA HIS A 298 30.01 -24.94 -2.18
C HIS A 298 28.49 -25.08 -2.11
N ALA A 299 27.79 -24.01 -1.73
CA ALA A 299 26.33 -23.96 -1.63
C ALA A 299 25.64 -24.25 -2.97
N LEU A 300 26.09 -23.62 -4.06
CA LEU A 300 25.52 -23.87 -5.40
C LEU A 300 25.83 -25.29 -5.88
N SER A 301 27.04 -25.80 -5.63
CA SER A 301 27.38 -27.19 -5.96
C SER A 301 26.51 -28.18 -5.21
N GLN A 302 26.24 -27.91 -3.93
CA GLN A 302 25.36 -28.72 -3.11
C GLN A 302 23.90 -28.63 -3.57
N CYS A 303 23.41 -27.45 -3.96
CA CYS A 303 22.08 -27.28 -4.53
C CYS A 303 21.90 -28.21 -5.75
N LEU A 304 22.86 -28.21 -6.67
CA LEU A 304 22.81 -29.06 -7.86
C LEU A 304 22.91 -30.55 -7.51
N GLU A 305 23.70 -30.91 -6.50
CA GLU A 305 23.76 -32.29 -6.01
C GLU A 305 22.41 -32.74 -5.44
N MET A 306 21.74 -31.89 -4.66
CA MET A 306 20.42 -32.16 -4.09
C MET A 306 19.34 -32.31 -5.16
N MET A 307 19.49 -31.65 -6.32
CA MET A 307 18.57 -31.76 -7.46
C MET A 307 18.74 -33.06 -8.27
N LYS A 308 19.90 -33.73 -8.21
CA LYS A 308 20.19 -34.87 -9.09
C LYS A 308 19.25 -36.04 -8.82
N GLY A 309 18.53 -36.46 -9.87
CA GLY A 309 17.66 -37.63 -9.83
C GLY A 309 16.38 -37.43 -9.01
N LYS A 310 16.01 -36.19 -8.70
CA LYS A 310 14.84 -35.84 -7.89
C LYS A 310 13.80 -35.04 -8.68
N LYS A 311 12.53 -35.13 -8.29
CA LYS A 311 11.50 -34.18 -8.73
C LYS A 311 11.65 -32.89 -7.90
N THR A 312 11.97 -31.78 -8.55
CA THR A 312 12.15 -30.48 -7.89
C THR A 312 10.87 -29.66 -7.94
N HIS A 313 10.38 -29.20 -6.80
CA HIS A 313 9.25 -28.29 -6.68
C HIS A 313 9.77 -26.91 -6.31
N LEU A 314 9.73 -25.97 -7.26
CA LEU A 314 10.21 -24.60 -7.11
C LEU A 314 9.02 -23.68 -6.78
N PHE A 315 8.89 -23.33 -5.50
CA PHE A 315 7.81 -22.51 -4.97
C PHE A 315 8.21 -21.04 -4.85
N ALA A 316 7.36 -20.13 -5.32
CA ALA A 316 7.55 -18.69 -5.23
C ALA A 316 6.68 -18.07 -4.12
N GLY A 317 7.31 -17.33 -3.21
CA GLY A 317 6.65 -16.63 -2.11
C GLY A 317 6.25 -15.18 -2.43
N ASP A 318 5.90 -14.46 -1.38
CA ASP A 318 5.18 -13.18 -1.44
C ASP A 318 5.93 -12.01 -2.06
N LEU A 319 7.27 -12.02 -1.95
CA LEU A 319 8.15 -10.87 -2.19
C LEU A 319 9.18 -11.11 -3.32
N VAL A 320 8.92 -12.05 -4.21
CA VAL A 320 9.78 -12.42 -5.34
C VAL A 320 9.48 -11.57 -6.58
N SER A 321 10.47 -10.78 -7.01
CA SER A 321 10.37 -9.99 -8.25
C SER A 321 10.12 -10.84 -9.50
N MET A 322 9.46 -10.24 -10.51
CA MET A 322 9.31 -10.82 -11.85
C MET A 322 10.65 -11.16 -12.48
N ASP A 323 11.71 -10.35 -12.28
CA ASP A 323 13.06 -10.61 -12.78
C ASP A 323 13.56 -11.99 -12.31
N THR A 324 13.36 -12.29 -11.03
CA THR A 324 13.78 -13.54 -10.40
C THR A 324 12.95 -14.73 -10.85
N LEU A 325 11.62 -14.57 -10.91
CA LEU A 325 10.72 -15.61 -11.43
C LEU A 325 11.04 -15.94 -12.89
N PHE A 326 11.30 -14.92 -13.70
CA PHE A 326 11.65 -15.08 -15.10
C PHE A 326 13.01 -15.76 -15.28
N ALA A 327 14.02 -15.36 -14.49
CA ALA A 327 15.32 -16.03 -14.48
C ALA A 327 15.18 -17.52 -14.09
N ALA A 328 14.41 -17.84 -13.05
CA ALA A 328 14.12 -19.22 -12.67
C ALA A 328 13.43 -20.00 -13.80
N LYS A 329 12.42 -19.40 -14.45
CA LYS A 329 11.71 -19.99 -15.59
C LYS A 329 12.64 -20.23 -16.79
N LYS A 330 13.58 -19.33 -17.10
CA LYS A 330 14.57 -19.55 -18.17
C LYS A 330 15.52 -20.71 -17.87
N VAL A 331 15.85 -20.94 -16.60
CA VAL A 331 16.74 -22.04 -16.19
C VAL A 331 16.02 -23.39 -16.16
N PHE A 332 14.80 -23.42 -15.63
CA PHE A 332 14.12 -24.67 -15.29
C PHE A 332 12.83 -24.94 -16.07
N GLY A 333 12.27 -23.94 -16.76
CA GLY A 333 11.02 -24.06 -17.50
C GLY A 333 11.10 -25.12 -18.60
N GLY A 334 10.03 -25.93 -18.71
CA GLY A 334 9.93 -27.01 -19.69
C GLY A 334 10.69 -28.29 -19.33
N ARG A 335 11.34 -28.35 -18.17
CA ARG A 335 11.93 -29.58 -17.65
C ARG A 335 10.88 -30.46 -16.97
N GLU A 336 10.81 -31.73 -17.34
CA GLU A 336 9.85 -32.69 -16.77
C GLU A 336 10.10 -32.98 -15.28
N ASP A 337 11.34 -32.81 -14.81
CA ASP A 337 11.75 -33.04 -13.42
C ASP A 337 11.57 -31.80 -12.52
N VAL A 338 11.05 -30.67 -13.05
CA VAL A 338 10.85 -29.44 -12.28
C VAL A 338 9.41 -28.92 -12.40
N VAL A 339 8.78 -28.68 -11.25
CA VAL A 339 7.48 -28.02 -11.13
C VAL A 339 7.69 -26.59 -10.65
N LEU A 340 7.23 -25.61 -11.41
CA LEU A 340 7.18 -24.20 -11.00
C LEU A 340 5.82 -23.93 -10.39
N GLU A 341 5.72 -23.32 -9.22
CA GLU A 341 4.41 -23.01 -8.63
C GLU A 341 4.45 -21.74 -7.78
N ILE A 342 3.44 -20.90 -7.96
CA ILE A 342 3.22 -19.66 -7.18
C ILE A 342 1.91 -19.69 -6.39
N ARG A 343 0.99 -20.61 -6.72
CA ARG A 343 -0.31 -20.80 -6.05
C ARG A 343 -0.13 -21.72 -4.84
N LEU A 344 0.45 -21.17 -3.77
CA LEU A 344 0.89 -21.95 -2.62
C LEU A 344 -0.27 -22.54 -1.81
N HIS A 345 -1.45 -21.94 -1.90
CA HIS A 345 -2.65 -22.34 -1.17
C HIS A 345 -3.68 -23.09 -2.04
N GLY A 346 -3.36 -23.34 -3.31
CA GLY A 346 -4.24 -24.04 -4.24
C GLY A 346 -5.29 -23.11 -4.85
N GLU A 347 -4.93 -21.85 -5.06
CA GLU A 347 -5.77 -20.81 -5.66
C GLU A 347 -6.16 -21.19 -7.09
N ASN A 348 -7.46 -21.35 -7.36
CA ASN A 348 -7.96 -21.86 -8.63
C ASN A 348 -8.16 -20.74 -9.68
N PHE A 349 -7.04 -20.19 -10.16
CA PHE A 349 -7.00 -19.26 -11.30
C PHE A 349 -6.82 -20.01 -12.62
N ASP A 350 -7.31 -19.42 -13.71
CA ASP A 350 -6.84 -19.79 -15.05
C ASP A 350 -5.65 -18.88 -15.43
N PRO A 351 -4.41 -19.38 -15.34
CA PRO A 351 -3.22 -18.58 -15.60
C PRO A 351 -3.14 -18.12 -17.07
N SER A 352 -3.83 -18.79 -17.99
CA SER A 352 -3.88 -18.42 -19.40
C SER A 352 -4.82 -17.24 -19.69
N GLU A 353 -5.71 -16.92 -18.75
CA GLU A 353 -6.68 -15.84 -18.86
C GLU A 353 -6.43 -14.79 -17.76
N PRO A 354 -5.70 -13.69 -18.05
CA PRO A 354 -5.45 -12.62 -17.08
C PRO A 354 -6.69 -12.09 -16.34
N PRO A 355 -7.86 -11.91 -16.99
CA PRO A 355 -9.07 -11.50 -16.29
C PRO A 355 -9.55 -12.45 -15.18
N SER A 356 -9.04 -13.68 -15.11
CA SER A 356 -9.40 -14.64 -14.06
C SER A 356 -8.75 -14.36 -12.71
N TYR A 357 -7.65 -13.59 -12.68
CA TYR A 357 -6.84 -13.32 -11.49
C TYR A 357 -6.52 -11.84 -11.26
N LEU A 358 -6.97 -10.95 -12.15
CA LEU A 358 -6.75 -9.51 -12.05
C LEU A 358 -7.93 -8.78 -11.38
N PHE A 359 -7.64 -7.59 -10.89
CA PHE A 359 -8.63 -6.61 -10.45
C PHE A 359 -9.21 -5.89 -11.67
N GLY A 360 -10.28 -6.45 -12.24
CA GLY A 360 -10.86 -6.07 -13.54
C GLY A 360 -11.09 -4.58 -13.79
N PRO A 361 -11.73 -3.81 -12.89
CA PRO A 361 -12.06 -2.42 -13.15
C PRO A 361 -10.88 -1.46 -12.98
N SER A 362 -9.68 -1.96 -12.63
CA SER A 362 -8.56 -1.21 -12.05
C SER A 362 -8.81 -0.73 -10.62
N VAL A 363 -7.73 -0.40 -9.90
CA VAL A 363 -7.79 0.22 -8.58
C VAL A 363 -8.53 1.57 -8.64
N ALA A 364 -8.31 2.33 -9.72
CA ALA A 364 -9.00 3.60 -9.93
C ALA A 364 -10.48 3.48 -10.24
N GLY A 365 -10.88 2.39 -10.89
CA GLY A 365 -12.28 2.13 -11.21
C GLY A 365 -13.18 1.92 -10.00
N VAL A 366 -12.62 1.73 -8.80
CA VAL A 366 -13.39 1.74 -7.54
C VAL A 366 -14.15 3.06 -7.35
N ASP A 367 -13.61 4.19 -7.83
CA ASP A 367 -14.24 5.51 -7.72
C ASP A 367 -15.54 5.62 -8.53
N ASP A 368 -15.74 4.70 -9.48
CA ASP A 368 -16.85 4.64 -10.41
C ASP A 368 -17.91 3.58 -10.04
N ALA A 369 -17.66 2.75 -9.01
CA ALA A 369 -18.55 1.65 -8.64
C ALA A 369 -19.90 2.13 -8.10
N ASP A 370 -20.99 1.46 -8.45
CA ASP A 370 -22.34 1.76 -7.93
C ASP A 370 -22.73 0.86 -6.75
N GLY A 371 -21.99 -0.22 -6.51
CA GLY A 371 -22.15 -1.13 -5.37
C GLY A 371 -21.03 -2.16 -5.33
N VAL A 372 -20.79 -2.72 -4.14
CA VAL A 372 -19.67 -3.66 -3.90
C VAL A 372 -20.16 -4.93 -3.21
N ILE A 373 -19.68 -6.09 -3.67
CA ILE A 373 -19.86 -7.38 -3.01
C ILE A 373 -18.50 -7.99 -2.73
N PHE A 374 -18.20 -8.28 -1.46
CA PHE A 374 -17.01 -9.03 -1.05
C PHE A 374 -17.31 -10.54 -0.94
N VAL A 375 -16.41 -11.38 -1.44
CA VAL A 375 -16.50 -12.84 -1.35
C VAL A 375 -15.22 -13.39 -0.72
N GLY A 376 -15.27 -13.72 0.57
CA GLY A 376 -14.13 -14.14 1.38
C GLY A 376 -13.00 -13.11 1.47
N ALA A 377 -13.24 -11.86 1.06
CA ALA A 377 -12.27 -10.78 1.04
C ALA A 377 -12.41 -9.88 2.26
N ASN A 378 -11.27 -9.42 2.78
CA ASN A 378 -11.17 -8.42 3.81
C ASN A 378 -10.16 -7.36 3.35
N PRO A 379 -10.60 -6.35 2.56
CA PRO A 379 -9.70 -5.34 2.02
C PRO A 379 -8.99 -4.52 3.11
N ARG A 380 -9.58 -4.41 4.32
CA ARG A 380 -8.93 -3.74 5.45
C ARG A 380 -7.67 -4.47 5.93
N LYS A 381 -7.61 -5.80 5.81
CA LYS A 381 -6.39 -6.59 6.07
C LYS A 381 -5.49 -6.70 4.84
N GLN A 382 -6.08 -6.98 3.67
CA GLN A 382 -5.36 -7.28 2.44
C GLN A 382 -4.74 -6.04 1.78
N ALA A 383 -5.50 -4.95 1.67
CA ALA A 383 -5.08 -3.72 0.98
C ALA A 383 -5.77 -2.49 1.62
N PRO A 384 -5.30 -2.02 2.79
CA PRO A 384 -5.94 -0.92 3.54
C PRO A 384 -6.24 0.34 2.73
N VAL A 385 -5.35 0.71 1.83
CA VAL A 385 -5.52 1.90 0.98
C VAL A 385 -6.65 1.71 -0.03
N LEU A 386 -6.84 0.49 -0.56
CA LEU A 386 -8.00 0.15 -1.39
C LEU A 386 -9.30 0.23 -0.57
N ASN A 387 -9.29 -0.24 0.69
CA ASN A 387 -10.43 -0.11 1.60
C ASN A 387 -10.81 1.38 1.82
N ALA A 388 -9.81 2.25 2.02
CA ALA A 388 -10.04 3.69 2.14
C ALA A 388 -10.62 4.31 0.85
N ARG A 389 -10.25 3.78 -0.32
CA ARG A 389 -10.82 4.21 -1.60
C ARG A 389 -12.29 3.78 -1.77
N ILE A 390 -12.64 2.56 -1.36
CA ILE A 390 -14.03 2.09 -1.30
C ILE A 390 -14.84 2.96 -0.32
N ARG A 391 -14.24 3.29 0.84
CA ARG A 391 -14.84 4.20 1.82
C ARG A 391 -15.13 5.58 1.22
N LYS A 392 -14.18 6.17 0.51
CA LYS A 392 -14.35 7.46 -0.18
C LYS A 392 -15.55 7.38 -1.13
N ARG A 393 -15.65 6.33 -1.94
CA ARG A 393 -16.79 6.11 -2.84
C ARG A 393 -18.12 6.00 -2.08
N TRP A 394 -18.14 5.30 -0.95
CA TRP A 394 -19.32 5.22 -0.08
C TRP A 394 -19.71 6.58 0.50
N LEU A 395 -18.76 7.40 0.96
CA LEU A 395 -19.02 8.75 1.46
C LEU A 395 -19.60 9.67 0.38
N ASP A 396 -19.13 9.55 -0.86
CA ASP A 396 -19.54 10.40 -1.97
C ASP A 396 -20.91 10.02 -2.54
N ALA A 397 -21.20 8.71 -2.67
CA ALA A 397 -22.36 8.21 -3.41
C ALA A 397 -23.34 7.34 -2.60
N GLY A 398 -23.00 6.95 -1.36
CA GLY A 398 -23.87 6.12 -0.51
C GLY A 398 -24.12 4.72 -1.07
N ILE A 399 -23.13 4.13 -1.76
CA ILE A 399 -23.28 2.86 -2.48
C ILE A 399 -23.59 1.69 -1.53
N PRO A 400 -24.43 0.72 -1.94
CA PRO A 400 -24.64 -0.52 -1.20
C PRO A 400 -23.38 -1.39 -1.19
N VAL A 401 -23.07 -1.95 -0.02
CA VAL A 401 -21.94 -2.85 0.18
C VAL A 401 -22.41 -4.11 0.90
N ALA A 402 -22.08 -5.27 0.35
CA ALA A 402 -22.37 -6.56 0.96
C ALA A 402 -21.12 -7.45 1.06
N SER A 403 -21.16 -8.44 1.95
CA SER A 403 -20.11 -9.44 2.09
C SER A 403 -20.65 -10.86 2.27
N PHE A 404 -19.88 -11.82 1.75
CA PHE A 404 -19.99 -13.24 2.05
C PHE A 404 -18.71 -13.72 2.74
N GLY A 405 -18.81 -14.18 3.97
CA GLY A 405 -17.69 -14.70 4.77
C GLY A 405 -17.64 -14.14 6.18
N GLU A 406 -16.45 -14.18 6.78
CA GLU A 406 -16.17 -13.63 8.11
C GLU A 406 -16.64 -12.17 8.23
N GLU A 407 -17.37 -11.85 9.29
CA GLU A 407 -17.77 -10.48 9.60
C GLU A 407 -16.56 -9.66 10.07
N PHE A 408 -16.42 -8.45 9.53
CA PHE A 408 -15.37 -7.51 9.94
C PHE A 408 -15.86 -6.07 9.85
N ASP A 409 -15.23 -5.19 10.64
CA ASP A 409 -15.43 -3.75 10.53
C ASP A 409 -14.67 -3.22 9.30
N ALA A 410 -15.42 -2.96 8.22
CA ALA A 410 -14.92 -2.38 6.98
C ALA A 410 -14.70 -0.86 7.05
N THR A 411 -15.07 -0.23 8.18
CA THR A 411 -15.18 1.22 8.43
C THR A 411 -16.42 1.88 7.84
N TYR A 412 -17.13 1.23 6.93
CA TYR A 412 -18.40 1.69 6.36
C TYR A 412 -19.50 0.63 6.55
N PRO A 413 -20.79 1.00 6.52
CA PRO A 413 -21.89 0.04 6.62
C PRO A 413 -21.80 -1.03 5.54
N MET A 414 -21.94 -2.29 5.96
CA MET A 414 -21.83 -3.46 5.09
C MET A 414 -22.83 -4.53 5.55
N ASP A 415 -23.61 -5.06 4.61
CA ASP A 415 -24.58 -6.13 4.87
C ASP A 415 -23.91 -7.49 4.74
N VAL A 416 -23.88 -8.28 5.81
CA VAL A 416 -23.39 -9.67 5.77
C VAL A 416 -24.53 -10.56 5.27
N LEU A 417 -24.47 -10.96 3.99
CA LEU A 417 -25.54 -11.73 3.33
C LEU A 417 -25.43 -13.24 3.56
N GLY A 418 -24.23 -13.72 3.94
CA GLY A 418 -23.94 -15.12 4.21
C GLY A 418 -22.50 -15.32 4.65
N GLN A 419 -22.16 -16.52 5.12
CA GLN A 419 -20.80 -16.83 5.60
C GLN A 419 -20.16 -17.99 4.85
N SER A 420 -20.95 -18.81 4.17
CA SER A 420 -20.48 -20.03 3.51
C SER A 420 -20.43 -19.90 1.99
N VAL A 421 -19.70 -20.84 1.37
CA VAL A 421 -19.68 -21.05 -0.08
C VAL A 421 -21.09 -21.30 -0.61
N GLN A 422 -21.89 -22.08 0.12
CA GLN A 422 -23.27 -22.35 -0.25
C GLN A 422 -24.11 -21.07 -0.30
N ASP A 423 -24.02 -20.22 0.73
CA ASP A 423 -24.80 -18.96 0.80
C ASP A 423 -24.51 -18.06 -0.41
N PHE A 424 -23.23 -17.90 -0.76
CA PHE A 424 -22.83 -17.11 -1.91
C PHE A 424 -23.37 -17.69 -3.22
N LEU A 425 -23.26 -19.01 -3.42
CA LEU A 425 -23.71 -19.65 -4.63
C LEU A 425 -25.24 -19.66 -4.77
N GLU A 426 -25.98 -19.73 -3.67
CA GLU A 426 -27.44 -19.56 -3.66
C GLU A 426 -27.83 -18.13 -4.02
N PHE A 427 -27.16 -17.13 -3.43
CA PHE A 427 -27.35 -15.73 -3.80
C PHE A 427 -27.02 -15.49 -5.28
N ALA A 428 -25.91 -16.02 -5.80
CA ALA A 428 -25.51 -15.85 -7.20
C ALA A 428 -26.51 -16.46 -8.20
N LYS A 429 -27.32 -17.45 -7.78
CA LYS A 429 -28.42 -18.00 -8.61
C LYS A 429 -29.66 -17.10 -8.62
N SER A 430 -29.89 -16.32 -7.57
CA SER A 430 -31.06 -15.46 -7.42
C SER A 430 -30.67 -14.19 -6.66
N PRO A 431 -29.86 -13.30 -7.29
CA PRO A 431 -29.38 -12.09 -6.64
C PRO A 431 -30.52 -11.11 -6.38
N SER A 432 -30.42 -10.34 -5.31
CA SER A 432 -31.43 -9.34 -4.96
C SER A 432 -31.51 -8.20 -5.99
N ASP A 433 -32.71 -7.67 -6.21
CA ASP A 433 -32.96 -6.53 -7.12
C ASP A 433 -32.11 -5.29 -6.79
N GLN A 434 -31.70 -5.12 -5.51
CA GLN A 434 -30.81 -4.04 -5.07
C GLN A 434 -29.49 -3.99 -5.85
N PHE A 435 -28.88 -5.15 -6.12
CA PHE A 435 -27.59 -5.24 -6.83
C PHE A 435 -27.80 -5.39 -8.35
N MET A 436 -28.90 -6.01 -8.77
CA MET A 436 -29.24 -6.19 -10.19
C MET A 436 -29.82 -4.93 -10.86
N GLY A 437 -29.98 -3.84 -10.12
CA GLY A 437 -30.33 -2.53 -10.67
C GLY A 437 -29.11 -1.64 -10.95
N LEU A 438 -27.90 -2.07 -10.57
CA LEU A 438 -26.69 -1.23 -10.58
C LEU A 438 -25.95 -1.32 -11.91
N GLY A 439 -25.58 -0.18 -12.47
CA GLY A 439 -24.87 -0.09 -13.75
C GLY A 439 -23.41 -0.49 -13.66
N ARG A 440 -22.77 -0.32 -12.51
CA ARG A 440 -21.35 -0.64 -12.26
C ARG A 440 -21.18 -1.44 -10.95
N LEU A 441 -21.65 -2.67 -10.93
CA LEU A 441 -21.48 -3.58 -9.80
C LEU A 441 -20.02 -4.09 -9.74
N LEU A 442 -19.40 -4.00 -8.56
CA LEU A 442 -18.05 -4.52 -8.29
C LEU A 442 -18.13 -5.75 -7.39
N VAL A 443 -17.64 -6.88 -7.86
CA VAL A 443 -17.56 -8.15 -7.12
C VAL A 443 -16.08 -8.47 -6.84
N ILE A 444 -15.68 -8.33 -5.58
CA ILE A 444 -14.31 -8.53 -5.11
C ILE A 444 -14.21 -9.90 -4.44
N ILE A 445 -13.39 -10.79 -4.97
CA ILE A 445 -13.15 -12.13 -4.43
C ILE A 445 -11.68 -12.26 -3.97
N SER A 446 -11.46 -12.93 -2.83
CA SER A 446 -10.10 -13.24 -2.38
C SER A 446 -9.54 -14.49 -3.06
N PRO A 447 -8.21 -14.60 -3.23
CA PRO A 447 -7.53 -15.82 -3.62
C PRO A 447 -7.84 -17.01 -2.70
N ASP A 448 -8.00 -16.76 -1.40
CA ASP A 448 -8.33 -17.77 -0.40
C ASP A 448 -9.74 -18.35 -0.58
N ALA A 449 -10.70 -17.51 -1.00
CA ALA A 449 -12.02 -17.98 -1.40
C ALA A 449 -11.91 -18.91 -2.61
N LEU A 450 -11.01 -18.61 -3.55
CA LEU A 450 -10.77 -19.41 -4.75
C LEU A 450 -9.92 -20.67 -4.53
N SER A 451 -9.45 -20.90 -3.30
CA SER A 451 -8.68 -22.09 -2.97
C SER A 451 -9.58 -23.31 -2.74
N GLY A 452 -9.10 -24.49 -3.13
CA GLY A 452 -9.81 -25.76 -2.91
C GLY A 452 -10.74 -26.18 -4.06
N PRO A 453 -11.44 -27.33 -3.90
CA PRO A 453 -12.20 -27.97 -4.98
C PRO A 453 -13.41 -27.15 -5.46
N ASP A 454 -13.91 -26.23 -4.63
CA ASP A 454 -15.06 -25.36 -4.88
C ASP A 454 -14.69 -23.99 -5.45
N GLY A 455 -13.41 -23.64 -5.48
CA GLY A 455 -12.92 -22.33 -5.95
C GLY A 455 -13.40 -21.96 -7.35
N GLY A 456 -13.43 -22.93 -8.28
CA GLY A 456 -13.93 -22.72 -9.64
C GLY A 456 -15.42 -22.36 -9.70
N LEU A 457 -16.24 -22.91 -8.79
CA LEU A 457 -17.66 -22.55 -8.72
C LEU A 457 -17.86 -21.14 -8.18
N LEU A 458 -17.08 -20.74 -7.17
CA LEU A 458 -17.11 -19.38 -6.62
C LEU A 458 -16.70 -18.36 -7.67
N ALA A 459 -15.61 -18.63 -8.41
CA ALA A 459 -15.19 -17.80 -9.54
C ALA A 459 -16.32 -17.66 -10.57
N SER A 460 -16.98 -18.77 -10.95
CA SER A 460 -18.12 -18.74 -11.88
C SER A 460 -19.30 -17.92 -11.35
N GLY A 461 -19.64 -18.05 -10.06
CA GLY A 461 -20.70 -17.26 -9.43
C GLY A 461 -20.39 -15.76 -9.43
N ALA A 462 -19.18 -15.39 -9.05
CA ALA A 462 -18.72 -14.00 -9.04
C ALA A 462 -18.67 -13.39 -10.45
N LYS A 463 -18.16 -14.13 -11.43
CA LYS A 463 -18.16 -13.73 -12.85
C LYS A 463 -19.58 -13.52 -13.37
N LYS A 464 -20.54 -14.39 -13.04
CA LYS A 464 -21.96 -14.23 -13.42
C LYS A 464 -22.59 -12.96 -12.87
N LEU A 465 -22.33 -12.64 -11.60
CA LEU A 465 -22.82 -11.40 -10.99
C LEU A 465 -22.20 -10.17 -11.66
N ALA A 466 -20.87 -10.14 -11.81
CA ALA A 466 -20.17 -9.02 -12.43
C ALA A 466 -20.56 -8.80 -13.92
N ALA A 467 -20.86 -9.88 -14.64
CA ALA A 467 -21.26 -9.83 -16.05
C ALA A 467 -22.58 -9.08 -16.28
N HIS A 468 -23.41 -8.89 -15.25
CA HIS A 468 -24.64 -8.12 -15.35
C HIS A 468 -24.39 -6.65 -15.73
N SER A 469 -23.32 -6.06 -15.18
CA SER A 469 -22.90 -4.68 -15.42
C SER A 469 -21.78 -4.55 -16.48
N LEU A 470 -21.42 -5.64 -17.16
CA LEU A 470 -20.31 -5.64 -18.11
C LEU A 470 -20.62 -4.77 -19.34
N ASP A 471 -19.74 -3.82 -19.63
CA ASP A 471 -19.77 -3.03 -20.86
C ASP A 471 -18.34 -2.79 -21.40
N GLU A 472 -18.19 -1.97 -22.44
CA GLU A 472 -16.87 -1.67 -23.05
C GLU A 472 -15.91 -0.91 -22.12
N GLN A 473 -16.42 -0.31 -21.04
CA GLN A 473 -15.72 0.54 -20.09
C GLN A 473 -15.68 -0.04 -18.66
N TRP A 474 -16.50 -1.06 -18.35
CA TRP A 474 -16.64 -1.62 -17.01
C TRP A 474 -16.52 -3.15 -17.00
N ASN A 475 -15.55 -3.65 -16.24
CA ASN A 475 -15.48 -5.05 -15.81
C ASN A 475 -15.54 -5.09 -14.29
N GLY A 476 -16.68 -5.53 -13.74
CA GLY A 476 -16.91 -5.59 -12.30
C GLY A 476 -16.27 -6.78 -11.57
N PHE A 477 -15.63 -7.72 -12.27
CA PHE A 477 -15.02 -8.89 -11.63
C PHE A 477 -13.60 -8.56 -11.18
N ALA A 478 -13.32 -8.71 -9.88
CA ALA A 478 -12.04 -8.33 -9.31
C ALA A 478 -11.52 -9.40 -8.35
N VAL A 479 -10.31 -9.89 -8.60
CA VAL A 479 -9.56 -10.67 -7.61
C VAL A 479 -8.65 -9.73 -6.83
N LEU A 480 -8.84 -9.66 -5.51
CA LEU A 480 -7.98 -8.88 -4.62
C LEU A 480 -6.85 -9.77 -4.10
N GLN A 481 -5.69 -9.69 -4.74
CA GLN A 481 -4.53 -10.50 -4.41
C GLN A 481 -3.99 -10.18 -3.00
N ASN A 482 -3.43 -11.17 -2.32
CA ASN A 482 -2.84 -11.01 -0.98
C ASN A 482 -1.41 -10.45 -1.03
N HIS A 483 -0.64 -10.83 -2.06
CA HIS A 483 0.81 -10.63 -2.11
C HIS A 483 1.28 -10.06 -3.45
N SER A 484 2.40 -9.33 -3.44
CA SER A 484 2.92 -8.58 -4.59
C SER A 484 3.46 -9.42 -5.75
N SER A 485 3.79 -10.69 -5.50
CA SER A 485 4.46 -11.55 -6.50
C SER A 485 3.50 -12.36 -7.36
N MET A 486 2.29 -12.62 -6.85
CA MET A 486 1.32 -13.55 -7.45
C MET A 486 1.00 -13.20 -8.90
N VAL A 487 0.60 -11.96 -9.18
CA VAL A 487 0.21 -11.53 -10.54
C VAL A 487 1.38 -11.62 -11.50
N GLY A 488 2.58 -11.22 -11.07
CA GLY A 488 3.78 -11.28 -11.91
C GLY A 488 4.13 -12.71 -12.31
N GLY A 489 4.04 -13.67 -11.38
CA GLY A 489 4.23 -15.08 -11.68
C GLY A 489 3.16 -15.66 -12.59
N LEU A 490 1.89 -15.31 -12.37
CA LEU A 490 0.78 -15.76 -13.23
C LEU A 490 0.90 -15.22 -14.66
N MET A 491 1.28 -13.95 -14.85
CA MET A 491 1.50 -13.35 -16.17
C MET A 491 2.53 -14.08 -17.02
N MET A 492 3.53 -14.70 -16.37
CA MET A 492 4.56 -15.48 -17.05
C MET A 492 4.32 -16.99 -17.00
N GLY A 493 3.16 -17.45 -16.51
CA GLY A 493 2.87 -18.88 -16.39
C GLY A 493 3.80 -19.62 -15.44
N PHE A 494 4.17 -19.03 -14.31
CA PHE A 494 4.95 -19.67 -13.24
C PHE A 494 4.08 -20.63 -12.41
N VAL A 495 3.49 -21.62 -13.08
CA VAL A 495 2.51 -22.56 -12.52
C VAL A 495 2.71 -23.94 -13.13
N GLY A 496 2.48 -24.98 -12.33
CA GLY A 496 2.71 -26.36 -12.73
C GLY A 496 1.48 -26.99 -13.39
N ASP A 497 1.71 -28.10 -14.11
CA ASP A 497 0.66 -28.89 -14.75
C ASP A 497 -0.18 -29.70 -13.74
N ASP A 498 0.30 -29.85 -12.50
CA ASP A 498 -0.33 -30.61 -11.41
C ASP A 498 -1.62 -29.95 -10.87
N GLY A 499 -2.11 -28.87 -11.51
CA GLY A 499 -3.29 -28.12 -11.10
C GLY A 499 -3.08 -27.32 -9.80
N PRO A 500 -4.09 -26.52 -9.38
CA PRO A 500 -3.98 -25.69 -8.18
C PRO A 500 -4.11 -26.54 -6.92
N THR A 501 -2.99 -27.08 -6.42
CA THR A 501 -2.94 -27.87 -5.18
C THR A 501 -2.11 -27.13 -4.14
N SER A 502 -2.69 -26.90 -2.96
CA SER A 502 -2.00 -26.31 -1.80
C SER A 502 -0.78 -27.13 -1.40
N ILE A 503 0.28 -26.49 -0.95
CA ILE A 503 1.45 -27.19 -0.39
C ILE A 503 1.04 -28.12 0.76
N LYS A 504 0.06 -27.73 1.58
CA LYS A 504 -0.44 -28.54 2.71
C LYS A 504 -1.11 -29.84 2.29
N ASP A 505 -1.61 -29.90 1.05
CA ASP A 505 -2.28 -31.07 0.50
C ASP A 505 -1.34 -31.94 -0.34
N LYS A 506 -0.08 -31.49 -0.56
CA LYS A 506 0.95 -32.26 -1.26
C LYS A 506 1.66 -33.22 -0.29
N THR A 507 2.08 -34.36 -0.82
CA THR A 507 2.94 -35.30 -0.11
C THR A 507 4.31 -35.30 -0.74
N PHE A 508 5.33 -34.95 0.05
CA PHE A 508 6.73 -34.93 -0.39
C PHE A 508 7.51 -36.08 0.26
N ASN A 509 8.40 -36.70 -0.50
CA ASN A 509 9.21 -37.83 -0.05
C ASN A 509 10.71 -37.62 -0.38
N ALA A 510 11.56 -38.61 -0.09
CA ALA A 510 13.01 -38.49 -0.25
C ALA A 510 13.48 -38.27 -1.71
N ASP A 511 12.66 -38.64 -2.70
CA ASP A 511 12.91 -38.43 -4.12
C ASP A 511 12.47 -37.03 -4.59
N ASP A 512 11.91 -36.21 -3.70
CA ASP A 512 11.57 -34.81 -3.96
C ASP A 512 12.65 -33.85 -3.43
N LEU A 513 12.76 -32.71 -4.11
CA LEU A 513 13.44 -31.52 -3.63
C LEU A 513 12.43 -30.38 -3.56
N VAL A 514 12.29 -29.74 -2.41
CA VAL A 514 11.49 -28.53 -2.24
C VAL A 514 12.42 -27.33 -2.28
N PHE A 515 12.25 -26.44 -3.26
CA PHE A 515 13.02 -25.21 -3.38
C PHE A 515 12.08 -24.03 -3.14
N LEU A 516 12.25 -23.39 -1.99
CA LEU A 516 11.47 -22.25 -1.50
C LEU A 516 12.15 -20.94 -1.91
N MET A 517 11.54 -20.18 -2.82
CA MET A 517 11.97 -18.82 -3.13
C MET A 517 11.18 -17.83 -2.27
N GLY A 518 11.72 -17.49 -1.10
CA GLY A 518 11.10 -16.53 -0.17
C GLY A 518 9.75 -16.98 0.39
N VAL A 519 9.51 -18.30 0.49
CA VAL A 519 8.30 -18.87 1.09
C VAL A 519 8.57 -19.12 2.58
N ASP A 520 7.81 -18.46 3.44
CA ASP A 520 7.98 -18.51 4.91
C ASP A 520 6.66 -18.82 5.64
N GLU A 521 5.63 -19.29 4.93
CA GLU A 521 4.28 -19.54 5.44
C GLU A 521 4.07 -21.02 5.86
N PHE A 522 5.06 -21.88 5.62
CA PHE A 522 5.02 -23.32 5.87
C PHE A 522 6.21 -23.77 6.72
N THR A 523 6.06 -24.90 7.40
CA THR A 523 7.08 -25.46 8.29
C THR A 523 7.67 -26.74 7.72
N ARG A 524 8.62 -27.35 8.45
CA ARG A 524 9.28 -28.57 8.02
C ARG A 524 8.31 -29.75 7.88
N ASP A 525 7.25 -29.77 8.69
CA ASP A 525 6.28 -30.87 8.71
C ASP A 525 5.55 -31.01 7.38
N GLU A 526 5.29 -29.90 6.69
CA GLU A 526 4.67 -29.90 5.35
C GLU A 526 5.58 -30.50 4.26
N PHE A 527 6.89 -30.62 4.48
CA PHE A 527 7.85 -31.08 3.45
C PHE A 527 8.30 -32.53 3.63
N GLY A 528 7.84 -33.23 4.66
CA GLY A 528 8.15 -34.64 4.90
C GLY A 528 9.66 -34.97 4.83
N ASP A 529 9.98 -36.01 4.07
CA ASP A 529 11.37 -36.49 3.90
C ASP A 529 12.14 -35.77 2.77
N ALA A 530 11.53 -34.79 2.09
CA ALA A 530 12.18 -34.07 1.00
C ALA A 530 13.34 -33.22 1.51
N GLN A 531 14.34 -33.04 0.65
CA GLN A 531 15.37 -32.04 0.93
C GLN A 531 14.80 -30.65 0.64
N VAL A 532 15.19 -29.65 1.45
CA VAL A 532 14.65 -28.28 1.34
C VAL A 532 15.78 -27.29 1.05
N VAL A 533 15.65 -26.53 -0.03
CA VAL A 533 16.49 -25.37 -0.34
C VAL A 533 15.67 -24.12 -0.09
N TYR A 534 16.17 -23.17 0.68
CA TYR A 534 15.52 -21.87 0.89
C TYR A 534 16.39 -20.76 0.29
N MET A 535 15.80 -19.98 -0.61
CA MET A 535 16.39 -18.78 -1.19
C MET A 535 15.56 -17.57 -0.79
N GLY A 536 16.06 -16.77 0.15
CA GLY A 536 15.32 -15.63 0.69
C GLY A 536 16.21 -14.62 1.40
N SER A 537 15.62 -13.53 1.84
CA SER A 537 16.34 -12.39 2.44
C SER A 537 16.33 -12.41 3.97
N HIS A 538 15.41 -13.15 4.60
CA HIS A 538 15.20 -13.21 6.04
C HIS A 538 15.18 -14.65 6.53
N GLY A 539 15.55 -14.85 7.79
CA GLY A 539 15.45 -16.14 8.46
C GLY A 539 14.16 -16.25 9.26
N ASP A 540 13.19 -17.00 8.78
CA ASP A 540 11.92 -17.29 9.47
C ASP A 540 11.56 -18.80 9.34
N LEU A 541 10.29 -19.18 9.16
CA LEU A 541 9.85 -20.58 9.10
C LEU A 541 10.46 -21.35 7.91
N GLY A 542 10.55 -20.73 6.73
CA GLY A 542 11.09 -21.36 5.53
C GLY A 542 12.59 -21.62 5.66
N ALA A 543 13.33 -20.61 6.11
CA ALA A 543 14.77 -20.73 6.38
C ALA A 543 15.06 -21.77 7.47
N SER A 544 14.25 -21.81 8.53
CA SER A 544 14.40 -22.78 9.63
C SER A 544 14.19 -24.23 9.19
N SER A 545 13.35 -24.43 8.17
CA SER A 545 13.02 -25.74 7.58
C SER A 545 14.06 -26.23 6.56
N ALA A 546 14.99 -25.35 6.14
CA ALA A 546 15.91 -25.60 5.04
C ALA A 546 17.10 -26.49 5.41
N ASP A 547 17.53 -27.31 4.45
CA ASP A 547 18.79 -28.05 4.43
C ASP A 547 19.93 -27.23 3.79
N LEU A 548 19.58 -26.28 2.92
CA LEU A 548 20.48 -25.32 2.28
C LEU A 548 19.81 -23.95 2.22
N ILE A 549 20.55 -22.90 2.61
CA ILE A 549 20.10 -21.51 2.53
C ILE A 549 20.96 -20.73 1.54
N LEU A 550 20.31 -20.03 0.62
CA LEU A 550 20.89 -19.13 -0.38
C LEU A 550 20.40 -17.70 -0.11
N PRO A 551 21.23 -16.84 0.53
CA PRO A 551 20.81 -15.49 0.91
C PRO A 551 20.65 -14.58 -0.32
N VAL A 552 19.54 -13.86 -0.40
CA VAL A 552 19.28 -12.90 -1.48
C VAL A 552 18.89 -11.52 -0.96
N ALA A 553 18.99 -10.54 -1.85
CA ALA A 553 18.59 -9.16 -1.60
C ALA A 553 17.08 -9.07 -1.23
N ALA A 554 16.74 -8.12 -0.37
CA ALA A 554 15.36 -7.67 -0.18
C ALA A 554 14.97 -6.69 -1.33
N TRP A 555 13.68 -6.38 -1.47
CA TRP A 555 13.18 -5.55 -2.58
C TRP A 555 13.74 -4.11 -2.62
N THR A 556 14.29 -3.61 -1.50
CA THR A 556 14.95 -2.30 -1.44
C THR A 556 16.45 -2.36 -1.77
N GLU A 557 16.99 -3.56 -1.97
CA GLU A 557 18.41 -3.84 -2.15
C GLU A 557 18.77 -4.30 -3.56
N GLU A 558 17.78 -4.48 -4.42
CA GLU A 558 17.94 -4.73 -5.84
C GLU A 558 16.83 -4.04 -6.63
N ASP A 559 17.08 -3.80 -7.92
CA ASP A 559 16.01 -3.41 -8.82
C ASP A 559 15.19 -4.65 -9.19
N GLY A 560 13.86 -4.54 -9.17
CA GLY A 560 12.98 -5.65 -9.53
C GLY A 560 11.59 -5.17 -9.97
N TYR A 561 11.05 -5.79 -11.01
CA TYR A 561 9.68 -5.55 -11.45
C TYR A 561 8.69 -6.37 -10.61
N PHE A 562 7.58 -5.76 -10.25
CA PHE A 562 6.42 -6.40 -9.60
C PHE A 562 5.16 -6.04 -10.37
N ALA A 563 4.15 -6.91 -10.33
CA ALA A 563 2.83 -6.63 -10.90
C ALA A 563 1.80 -6.60 -9.76
N ASN A 564 1.09 -5.49 -9.63
CA ASN A 564 0.06 -5.34 -8.61
C ASN A 564 -1.24 -6.06 -8.99
N THR A 565 -2.26 -6.00 -8.12
CA THR A 565 -3.54 -6.70 -8.28
C THR A 565 -4.30 -6.35 -9.57
N GLU A 566 -4.13 -5.15 -10.15
CA GLU A 566 -4.73 -4.75 -11.45
C GLU A 566 -3.86 -5.12 -12.67
N GLY A 567 -2.71 -5.74 -12.42
CA GLY A 567 -1.73 -6.13 -13.44
C GLY A 567 -0.89 -4.97 -13.95
N ARG A 568 -0.79 -3.87 -13.19
CA ARG A 568 0.17 -2.79 -13.46
C ARG A 568 1.56 -3.28 -13.09
N VAL A 569 2.47 -3.22 -14.05
CA VAL A 569 3.87 -3.57 -13.81
C VAL A 569 4.62 -2.33 -13.33
N GLN A 570 5.30 -2.43 -12.19
CA GLN A 570 5.99 -1.34 -11.52
C GLN A 570 7.41 -1.76 -11.16
N LEU A 571 8.33 -0.80 -11.09
CA LEU A 571 9.74 -1.05 -10.77
C LEU A 571 10.01 -0.66 -9.32
N ALA A 572 10.32 -1.65 -8.47
CA ALA A 572 11.02 -1.40 -7.22
C ALA A 572 12.49 -1.08 -7.55
N ARG A 573 12.98 0.06 -7.06
CA ARG A 573 14.35 0.53 -7.28
C ARG A 573 15.23 0.26 -6.08
N GLN A 574 16.47 -0.14 -6.34
CA GLN A 574 17.51 -0.31 -5.34
C GLN A 574 17.80 1.02 -4.62
N ALA A 575 17.64 1.03 -3.30
CA ALA A 575 17.94 2.17 -2.43
C ALA A 575 19.19 1.96 -1.57
N VAL A 576 19.52 0.71 -1.25
CA VAL A 576 20.67 0.30 -0.45
C VAL A 576 21.29 -0.99 -1.03
N GLN A 577 22.43 -1.45 -0.52
CA GLN A 577 23.06 -2.71 -0.90
C GLN A 577 22.65 -3.84 0.05
N ALA A 578 22.57 -5.06 -0.47
CA ALA A 578 22.29 -6.26 0.31
C ALA A 578 23.38 -6.54 1.36
N PRO A 579 23.04 -7.12 2.53
CA PRO A 579 24.00 -7.36 3.61
C PRO A 579 24.96 -8.52 3.29
N GLY A 580 26.21 -8.38 3.74
CA GLY A 580 27.22 -9.43 3.68
C GLY A 580 27.52 -9.89 2.24
N GLU A 581 27.34 -11.19 2.02
CA GLU A 581 27.50 -11.89 0.74
C GLU A 581 26.18 -12.12 0.00
N ALA A 582 25.04 -11.61 0.50
CA ALA A 582 23.76 -11.72 -0.19
C ALA A 582 23.85 -11.13 -1.61
N ARG A 583 23.12 -11.75 -2.55
CA ARG A 583 23.15 -11.39 -3.97
C ARG A 583 21.76 -11.05 -4.47
N ALA A 584 21.70 -10.29 -5.56
CA ALA A 584 20.47 -10.14 -6.33
C ALA A 584 19.94 -11.53 -6.73
N ALA A 585 18.65 -11.81 -6.51
CA ALA A 585 18.14 -13.18 -6.54
C ALA A 585 18.26 -13.82 -7.94
N TRP A 586 18.01 -13.06 -9.01
CA TRP A 586 18.18 -13.52 -10.39
C TRP A 586 19.63 -14.00 -10.70
N LYS A 587 20.65 -13.48 -10.01
CA LYS A 587 22.05 -13.89 -10.20
C LYS A 587 22.30 -15.31 -9.72
N VAL A 588 21.55 -15.78 -8.72
CA VAL A 588 21.62 -17.17 -8.24
C VAL A 588 21.22 -18.11 -9.37
N PHE A 589 20.10 -17.84 -10.04
CA PHE A 589 19.67 -18.62 -11.21
C PHE A 589 20.63 -18.51 -12.38
N ARG A 590 21.18 -17.32 -12.66
CA ARG A 590 22.22 -17.18 -13.69
C ARG A 590 23.44 -18.08 -13.42
N ALA A 591 23.88 -18.14 -12.17
CA ALA A 591 25.01 -18.98 -11.76
C ALA A 591 24.67 -20.47 -11.89
N LEU A 592 23.50 -20.90 -11.43
CA LEU A 592 23.01 -22.29 -11.61
C LEU A 592 22.96 -22.66 -13.09
N ALA A 593 22.45 -21.77 -13.95
CA ALA A 593 22.40 -21.95 -15.40
C ALA A 593 23.78 -22.26 -15.98
N SER A 594 24.80 -21.48 -15.57
CA SER A 594 26.19 -21.68 -16.01
C SER A 594 26.75 -23.04 -15.58
N MET A 595 26.38 -23.51 -14.38
CA MET A 595 26.90 -24.77 -13.84
C MET A 595 26.24 -26.00 -14.48
N ILE A 596 24.97 -25.90 -14.90
CA ILE A 596 24.26 -26.98 -15.62
C ILE A 596 24.38 -26.88 -17.14
N GLY A 597 25.02 -25.82 -17.67
CA GLY A 597 25.17 -25.60 -19.10
C GLY A 597 23.88 -25.17 -19.81
N ALA A 598 22.92 -24.57 -19.09
CA ALA A 598 21.71 -24.03 -19.68
C ALA A 598 21.99 -22.67 -20.32
N ASP A 599 21.61 -22.51 -21.59
CA ASP A 599 21.62 -21.20 -22.26
C ASP A 599 20.35 -20.43 -21.89
N VAL A 600 20.54 -19.38 -21.10
CA VAL A 600 19.46 -18.48 -20.67
C VAL A 600 19.44 -17.17 -21.45
N SER A 601 20.42 -16.96 -22.35
CA SER A 601 20.54 -15.77 -23.21
C SER A 601 20.64 -14.41 -22.47
N PHE A 602 21.03 -14.41 -21.19
CA PHE A 602 21.36 -13.20 -20.43
C PHE A 602 22.56 -13.43 -19.49
N ASP A 603 23.36 -12.40 -19.27
CA ASP A 603 24.49 -12.33 -18.33
C ASP A 603 24.34 -11.16 -17.34
N ASP A 604 23.58 -10.14 -17.72
CA ASP A 604 23.26 -8.98 -16.90
C ASP A 604 21.76 -8.71 -16.84
N ARG A 605 21.37 -7.79 -15.95
CA ARG A 605 19.96 -7.43 -15.74
C ARG A 605 19.36 -6.73 -16.97
N VAL A 606 20.14 -5.99 -17.75
CA VAL A 606 19.63 -5.28 -18.93
C VAL A 606 19.17 -6.29 -19.98
N GLN A 607 19.96 -7.34 -20.19
CA GLN A 607 19.58 -8.45 -21.07
C GLN A 607 18.38 -9.23 -20.55
N LEU A 608 18.35 -9.54 -19.24
CA LEU A 608 17.20 -10.20 -18.59
C LEU A 608 15.90 -9.42 -18.82
N VAL A 609 15.92 -8.12 -18.53
CA VAL A 609 14.77 -7.22 -18.72
C VAL A 609 14.42 -7.07 -20.20
N GLY A 610 15.41 -7.06 -21.09
CA GLY A 610 15.20 -7.08 -22.54
C GLY A 610 14.38 -8.31 -22.97
N LEU A 611 14.74 -9.50 -22.50
CA LEU A 611 13.98 -10.73 -22.77
C LEU A 611 12.57 -10.70 -22.17
N MET A 612 12.39 -10.13 -20.98
CA MET A 612 11.06 -9.94 -20.40
C MET A 612 10.19 -9.02 -21.26
N ALA A 613 10.78 -7.96 -21.81
CA ALA A 613 10.08 -7.05 -22.73
C ALA A 613 9.73 -7.74 -24.06
N GLU A 614 10.62 -8.57 -24.60
CA GLU A 614 10.36 -9.35 -25.82
C GLU A 614 9.20 -10.35 -25.64
N GLU A 615 9.02 -10.91 -24.42
CA GLU A 615 7.87 -11.75 -24.07
C GLU A 615 6.60 -10.94 -23.69
N GLY A 616 6.61 -9.62 -23.81
CA GLY A 616 5.47 -8.74 -23.53
C GLY A 616 5.15 -8.57 -22.03
N LEU A 617 5.99 -9.08 -21.13
CA LEU A 617 5.75 -9.03 -19.68
C LEU A 617 5.78 -7.59 -19.13
N LEU A 618 6.37 -6.66 -19.88
CA LEU A 618 6.49 -5.25 -19.50
C LEU A 618 5.53 -4.34 -20.27
N ASP A 619 4.61 -4.87 -21.09
CA ASP A 619 3.66 -4.07 -21.88
C ASP A 619 2.75 -3.20 -21.00
N ARG A 620 2.40 -3.74 -19.82
CA ARG A 620 1.61 -3.08 -18.77
C ARG A 620 2.47 -2.26 -17.80
N HIS A 621 3.74 -2.01 -18.11
CA HIS A 621 4.59 -1.17 -17.27
C HIS A 621 4.15 0.30 -17.34
N ARG A 622 3.66 0.83 -16.22
CA ARG A 622 3.14 2.20 -16.14
C ARG A 622 3.39 2.78 -14.75
N GLU A 623 4.26 3.77 -14.64
CA GLU A 623 4.45 4.51 -13.38
C GLU A 623 3.22 5.41 -13.10
N TYR A 624 2.66 6.06 -14.12
CA TYR A 624 1.50 6.94 -14.04
C TYR A 624 0.51 6.65 -15.18
N GLY A 625 -0.75 7.03 -14.99
CA GLY A 625 -1.81 6.92 -16.00
C GLY A 625 -2.66 5.65 -15.90
N ALA A 626 -3.80 5.68 -16.57
CA ALA A 626 -4.71 4.54 -16.69
C ALA A 626 -4.04 3.35 -17.40
N LEU A 627 -4.44 2.15 -16.99
CA LEU A 627 -4.25 0.96 -17.83
C LEU A 627 -5.27 0.99 -18.98
N SER A 628 -4.96 0.29 -20.08
CA SER A 628 -5.91 0.12 -21.19
C SER A 628 -7.23 -0.51 -20.72
N ASN A 629 -8.30 -0.34 -21.51
CA ASN A 629 -9.67 -0.80 -21.19
C ASN A 629 -9.71 -2.18 -20.53
N PRO A 630 -10.65 -2.39 -19.58
CA PRO A 630 -10.77 -3.64 -18.87
C PRO A 630 -10.91 -4.82 -19.84
N ALA A 631 -10.11 -5.86 -19.62
CA ALA A 631 -10.21 -7.09 -20.40
C ALA A 631 -11.54 -7.80 -20.10
N PRO A 632 -12.12 -8.53 -21.08
CA PRO A 632 -13.44 -9.13 -20.93
C PRO A 632 -13.49 -10.15 -19.78
N ILE A 633 -14.64 -10.25 -19.12
CA ILE A 633 -14.88 -11.27 -18.09
C ILE A 633 -14.87 -12.64 -18.77
N PRO A 634 -14.07 -13.62 -18.30
CA PRO A 634 -14.06 -14.94 -18.91
C PRO A 634 -15.39 -15.65 -18.75
N THR A 635 -15.68 -16.57 -19.67
CA THR A 635 -16.94 -17.32 -19.61
C THR A 635 -16.99 -18.14 -18.32
N PRO A 636 -18.07 -18.04 -17.53
CA PRO A 636 -18.23 -18.87 -16.33
C PRO A 636 -18.21 -20.36 -16.69
N LEU A 637 -17.48 -21.17 -15.93
CA LEU A 637 -17.52 -22.62 -16.06
C LEU A 637 -18.87 -23.15 -15.56
N GLU A 638 -19.49 -24.04 -16.34
CA GLU A 638 -20.64 -24.83 -15.89
C GLU A 638 -20.15 -26.01 -15.03
N GLY A 639 -20.59 -26.06 -13.78
CA GLY A 639 -20.21 -27.13 -12.86
C GLY A 639 -21.32 -27.47 -11.87
N THR A 640 -21.47 -28.76 -11.59
CA THR A 640 -22.43 -29.33 -10.65
C THR A 640 -21.72 -29.93 -9.43
N ALA A 641 -20.67 -29.29 -8.92
CA ALA A 641 -20.00 -29.81 -7.72
C ALA A 641 -20.92 -29.65 -6.50
N VAL A 642 -20.76 -30.56 -5.53
CA VAL A 642 -21.48 -30.54 -4.25
C VAL A 642 -21.20 -29.20 -3.56
N MET A 643 -22.25 -28.48 -3.15
CA MET A 643 -22.14 -27.20 -2.44
C MET A 643 -21.56 -27.48 -1.04
N PRO A 644 -20.30 -27.14 -0.76
CA PRO A 644 -19.72 -27.38 0.56
C PRO A 644 -20.18 -26.27 1.52
N GLU A 645 -20.39 -26.61 2.80
CA GLU A 645 -20.65 -25.63 3.88
C GLU A 645 -19.36 -24.92 4.36
N ARG A 646 -18.31 -24.86 3.53
CA ARG A 646 -17.04 -24.21 3.89
C ARG A 646 -17.30 -22.73 4.19
N VAL A 647 -16.82 -22.26 5.33
CA VAL A 647 -16.86 -20.84 5.70
C VAL A 647 -15.85 -20.07 4.86
N LEU A 648 -16.31 -19.00 4.21
CA LEU A 648 -15.46 -18.07 3.48
C LEU A 648 -14.73 -17.16 4.46
N SER A 649 -13.42 -17.06 4.32
CA SER A 649 -12.57 -16.21 5.15
C SER A 649 -11.39 -15.68 4.36
N CYS A 650 -10.80 -14.58 4.83
CA CYS A 650 -9.54 -14.07 4.32
C CYS A 650 -8.40 -14.87 4.94
N GLY A 651 -7.48 -15.38 4.12
CA GLY A 651 -6.37 -16.23 4.59
C GLY A 651 -5.27 -15.48 5.35
N LEU A 652 -5.27 -14.14 5.31
CA LEU A 652 -4.37 -13.31 6.10
C LEU A 652 -4.84 -13.24 7.56
N SER A 653 -4.09 -13.92 8.44
CA SER A 653 -4.34 -13.94 9.88
C SER A 653 -4.18 -12.55 10.52
N ASP A 654 -3.07 -11.85 10.23
CA ASP A 654 -2.76 -10.51 10.73
C ASP A 654 -2.17 -9.63 9.61
N HIS A 655 -2.69 -8.40 9.48
CA HIS A 655 -2.18 -7.40 8.55
C HIS A 655 -0.70 -7.07 8.80
N PHE A 656 -0.27 -6.97 10.06
CA PHE A 656 1.07 -6.53 10.46
C PHE A 656 2.12 -7.65 10.43
N LEU A 657 1.72 -8.93 10.41
CA LEU A 657 2.63 -10.07 10.48
C LEU A 657 2.53 -10.98 9.22
N SER A 658 2.16 -10.38 8.09
CA SER A 658 1.77 -11.11 6.88
C SER A 658 2.92 -11.81 6.15
N ASN A 659 4.15 -11.30 6.23
CA ASN A 659 5.31 -11.84 5.51
C ASN A 659 6.58 -11.78 6.38
N ALA A 660 7.66 -12.42 5.93
CA ALA A 660 8.90 -12.57 6.72
C ALA A 660 9.50 -11.22 7.17
N VAL A 661 9.44 -10.17 6.34
CA VAL A 661 10.01 -8.86 6.71
C VAL A 661 9.16 -8.19 7.78
N ALA A 662 7.85 -8.30 7.66
CA ALA A 662 6.91 -7.79 8.65
C ALA A 662 7.02 -8.56 9.99
N ARG A 663 7.23 -9.88 9.95
CA ARG A 663 7.47 -10.71 11.14
C ARG A 663 8.80 -10.42 11.82
N ALA A 664 9.83 -10.01 11.07
CA ALA A 664 11.12 -9.57 11.62
C ALA A 664 11.08 -8.15 12.23
N SER A 665 10.03 -7.37 11.97
CA SER A 665 9.88 -5.99 12.49
C SER A 665 9.38 -5.99 13.94
N GLU A 666 10.15 -5.37 14.83
CA GLU A 666 9.70 -5.13 16.21
C GLU A 666 8.54 -4.14 16.24
N THR A 667 8.54 -3.16 15.34
CA THR A 667 7.45 -2.18 15.24
C THR A 667 6.13 -2.86 14.87
N MET A 668 6.15 -3.77 13.89
CA MET A 668 4.96 -4.52 13.49
C MET A 668 4.50 -5.50 14.57
N ALA A 669 5.43 -6.16 15.26
CA ALA A 669 5.10 -7.03 16.39
C ALA A 669 4.37 -6.28 17.52
N GLU A 670 4.82 -5.06 17.83
CA GLU A 670 4.15 -4.22 18.83
C GLU A 670 2.76 -3.75 18.35
N CYS A 671 2.62 -3.38 17.09
CA CYS A 671 1.31 -3.05 16.50
C CYS A 671 0.33 -4.23 16.57
N ALA A 672 0.77 -5.44 16.23
CA ALA A 672 -0.03 -6.65 16.35
C ALA A 672 -0.44 -6.93 17.81
N ARG A 673 0.51 -6.79 18.75
CA ARG A 673 0.25 -6.99 20.19
C ARG A 673 -0.81 -6.04 20.72
N LEU A 674 -0.74 -4.75 20.39
CA LEU A 674 -1.69 -3.74 20.88
C LEU A 674 -3.12 -3.94 20.35
N ARG A 675 -3.28 -4.50 19.15
CA ARG A 675 -4.61 -4.89 18.64
C ARG A 675 -5.24 -6.03 19.44
N LEU A 676 -4.43 -6.96 19.93
CA LEU A 676 -4.90 -8.09 20.75
C LEU A 676 -5.16 -7.69 22.22
N LEU A 677 -4.42 -6.70 22.73
CA LEU A 677 -4.49 -6.25 24.13
C LEU A 677 -4.67 -4.72 24.25
N PRO A 678 -5.86 -4.17 23.90
CA PRO A 678 -6.09 -2.72 23.92
C PRO A 678 -6.00 -2.08 25.31
N GLN A 679 -6.14 -2.89 26.38
CA GLN A 679 -6.14 -2.42 27.77
C GLN A 679 -4.77 -1.92 28.24
N ASP A 680 -3.68 -2.35 27.59
CA ASP A 680 -2.31 -1.95 27.92
C ASP A 680 -1.91 -0.60 27.28
N ALA A 681 -2.84 0.08 26.62
CA ALA A 681 -2.55 1.15 25.65
C ALA A 681 -3.08 2.53 26.06
N THR A 682 -3.22 2.83 27.37
CA THR A 682 -3.75 4.11 27.87
C THR A 682 -2.68 4.95 28.58
N GLY A 683 -2.67 6.27 28.36
CA GLY A 683 -1.88 7.22 29.16
C GLY A 683 -1.23 8.38 28.41
N THR A 684 -0.24 9.01 29.05
CA THR A 684 0.61 10.08 28.47
C THR A 684 1.93 9.50 27.96
N GLU A 685 2.58 10.15 26.98
CA GLU A 685 3.93 9.74 26.56
C GLU A 685 4.93 10.16 27.65
N GLY A 686 5.40 9.19 28.44
CA GLY A 686 6.36 9.38 29.53
C GLY A 686 7.39 8.27 29.59
#